data_AF-A0A6G1ZGT7-F1
#
_entry.id   AF-A0A6G1ZGT7-F1
#
_cell.length_a   1.000
_cell.length_b   1.000
_cell.length_c   1.000
_cell.angle_alpha   90.00
_cell.angle_beta   90.00
_cell.angle_gamma   90.00
#
_symmetry.space_group_name_H-M   'P 1'
#
loop_
_entity.id
_entity.type
_entity.pdbx_description
1 polymer ?
#
loop_
_entity_poly.entity_id
_entity_poly.type
_entity_poly.pdbx_seq_one_letter_code
_entity_poly.pdbx_strand_id
1 'polypeptide(L)'
;MEFQLDTDNKEFQDALQLITHTRQSVFLTGKAGTGKSTFLKYICSHTKKKYVVLAPTGIAAINAEGVTLHSFFKLPFRPMLPDDPDLSLKDGRIFEFFKYRKEHRKIISEVELIIIDEISMVRADIIDCVDRILRVFSGNMRLPFGGKQLLFVGDVFQLEPVVPSDQKEILSLFYASPFFFSARVFKSINLVPIELQKVYRQTDPVFINILDRIRSNAARRQELEILNTRYFPEFEPNNEDMYITLATRRDQVDFINEKKLSELPGEEFISAGRIDGDFPESSLPTQLNLAIKEQAQVIFIDNDYERRWVNGTIGMISGIDENGNVYVLLENGIEHLVEPTSWRNYKYKYNEKEKRIEEEIVGTFEQLPIRLAWAITVHKSQGLTFNRVVVDLTGGVFAGGQTYVALSRCTSLEGLVLKSKVTPHDIFVRKEIVQFSQIFNSKELIEKSLRESEAELLYARAAHDFNRGNMKDAVESFALAIGKRNEMDKPLVQRLLRSKLQRMNTQRQEIKKLKEELYAQREILKEYAHEYYLMGNECVTKANDPNAALRSFDKALKLYPEYVDAWVRKGVTLLDIGETYDAQVALNEAVKLSPLSFKARYNRGKCYLRMKYYEEAVADLQKAVSIKPKHASAHEYLAEAYRFVGEEELAQQHQDIADSLRENRNI
;
A
#
# COMPACT_ATOMS: atom_id res chain seq x y z
N MET A 1 11.80 27.10 -2.72
CA MET A 1 13.06 26.46 -2.30
C MET A 1 12.75 25.00 -2.10
N GLU A 2 13.40 24.13 -2.86
CA GLU A 2 13.43 22.70 -2.54
C GLU A 2 13.99 22.56 -1.12
N PHE A 3 13.24 21.91 -0.24
CA PHE A 3 13.70 21.63 1.11
C PHE A 3 14.85 20.63 1.03
N GLN A 4 16.04 21.04 1.47
CA GLN A 4 17.18 20.16 1.58
C GLN A 4 17.03 19.35 2.88
N LEU A 5 17.03 18.02 2.77
CA LEU A 5 16.93 17.11 3.91
C LEU A 5 18.03 17.46 4.93
N ASP A 6 17.66 17.73 6.18
CA ASP A 6 18.62 17.94 7.27
C ASP A 6 19.24 16.58 7.63
N THR A 7 20.31 16.23 6.92
CA THR A 7 21.03 14.96 7.08
C THR A 7 21.74 14.84 8.44
N ASP A 8 21.82 15.93 9.21
CA ASP A 8 22.44 15.93 10.52
C ASP A 8 21.42 15.67 11.65
N ASN A 9 20.13 15.64 11.33
CA ASN A 9 19.05 15.39 12.30
C ASN A 9 18.71 13.89 12.37
N LYS A 10 19.25 13.22 13.40
CA LYS A 10 19.05 11.79 13.60
C LYS A 10 17.56 11.42 13.77
N GLU A 11 16.82 12.18 14.56
CA GLU A 11 15.41 11.89 14.82
C GLU A 11 14.57 12.00 13.54
N PHE A 12 14.91 12.94 12.66
CA PHE A 12 14.33 13.06 11.33
C PHE A 12 14.59 11.80 10.50
N GLN A 13 15.82 11.30 10.49
CA GLN A 13 16.19 10.09 9.75
C GLN A 13 15.51 8.83 10.29
N ASP A 14 15.48 8.65 11.61
CA ASP A 14 14.83 7.51 12.25
C ASP A 14 13.33 7.47 11.89
N ALA A 15 12.65 8.62 11.95
CA ALA A 15 11.25 8.74 11.54
C ALA A 15 11.06 8.43 10.05
N LEU A 16 11.92 8.97 9.17
CA LEU A 16 11.87 8.72 7.74
C LEU A 16 12.09 7.25 7.39
N GLN A 17 13.03 6.57 8.05
CA GLN A 17 13.28 5.14 7.84
C GLN A 17 12.08 4.29 8.23
N LEU A 18 11.48 4.57 9.40
CA LEU A 18 10.26 3.88 9.84
C LEU A 18 9.10 4.10 8.87
N ILE A 19 8.87 5.34 8.43
CA ILE A 19 7.76 5.66 7.52
C ILE A 19 8.00 5.04 6.14
N THR A 20 9.21 5.09 5.60
CA THR A 20 9.47 4.60 4.24
C THR A 20 9.54 3.08 4.17
N HIS A 21 10.22 2.43 5.13
CA HIS A 21 10.59 1.01 5.02
C HIS A 21 9.74 0.06 5.86
N THR A 22 8.87 0.58 6.72
CA THR A 22 8.07 -0.26 7.64
C THR A 22 6.58 -0.02 7.51
N ARG A 23 5.77 -0.87 8.16
CA ARG A 23 4.33 -0.63 8.41
C ARG A 23 4.05 -0.16 9.84
N GLN A 24 5.10 0.15 10.60
CA GLN A 24 5.02 0.55 11.99
C GLN A 24 4.44 1.97 12.10
N SER A 25 3.40 2.14 12.90
CA SER A 25 2.85 3.48 13.17
C SER A 25 3.79 4.28 14.06
N VAL A 26 3.95 5.57 13.74
CA VAL A 26 4.89 6.49 14.37
C VAL A 26 4.13 7.69 14.93
N PHE A 27 4.51 8.13 16.13
CA PHE A 27 4.11 9.42 16.67
C PHE A 27 5.28 10.39 16.60
N LEU A 28 5.19 11.37 15.72
CA LEU A 28 6.16 12.43 15.57
C LEU A 28 5.74 13.64 16.40
N THR A 29 6.59 14.01 17.34
CA THR A 29 6.40 15.17 18.21
C THR A 29 7.63 16.07 18.20
N GLY A 30 7.55 17.17 18.92
CA GLY A 30 8.62 18.15 19.00
C GLY A 30 8.12 19.47 19.52
N LYS A 31 9.05 20.27 20.00
CA LYS A 31 8.80 21.62 20.50
C LYS A 31 8.22 22.54 19.42
N ALA A 32 7.73 23.71 19.83
CA ALA A 32 7.38 24.76 18.89
C ALA A 32 8.63 25.14 18.05
N GLY A 33 8.50 25.15 16.73
CA GLY A 33 9.61 25.53 15.85
C GLY A 33 10.62 24.45 15.48
N THR A 34 10.34 23.16 15.73
CA THR A 34 11.25 22.04 15.41
C THR A 34 11.08 21.46 13.99
N GLY A 35 10.28 22.10 13.13
CA GLY A 35 10.14 21.69 11.73
C GLY A 35 9.12 20.57 11.43
N LYS A 36 8.18 20.27 12.34
CA LYS A 36 7.13 19.23 12.15
C LYS A 36 6.37 19.37 10.82
N SER A 37 5.85 20.56 10.52
CA SER A 37 5.11 20.82 9.27
C SER A 37 5.99 20.64 8.04
N THR A 38 7.28 21.02 8.15
CA THR A 38 8.26 20.83 7.08
C THR A 38 8.53 19.35 6.83
N PHE A 39 8.66 18.54 7.89
CA PHE A 39 8.77 17.08 7.79
C PHE A 39 7.55 16.47 7.09
N LEU A 40 6.33 16.91 7.45
CA LEU A 40 5.10 16.43 6.82
C LEU A 40 5.08 16.71 5.32
N LYS A 41 5.42 17.93 4.90
CA LYS A 41 5.52 18.31 3.47
C LYS A 41 6.58 17.47 2.73
N TYR A 42 7.71 17.17 3.37
CA TYR A 42 8.73 16.31 2.80
C TYR A 42 8.22 14.87 2.57
N ILE A 43 7.55 14.27 3.56
CA ILE A 43 6.97 12.93 3.43
C ILE A 43 5.94 12.88 2.30
N CYS A 44 5.03 13.86 2.22
CA CYS A 44 4.00 13.89 1.17
C CYS A 44 4.60 13.98 -0.24
N SER A 45 5.69 14.73 -0.41
CA SER A 45 6.37 14.89 -1.71
C SER A 45 7.26 13.71 -2.12
N HIS A 46 7.75 12.90 -1.17
CA HIS A 46 8.77 11.86 -1.44
C HIS A 46 8.28 10.43 -1.19
N THR A 47 7.14 10.24 -0.51
CA THR A 47 6.63 8.90 -0.21
C THR A 47 6.13 8.20 -1.47
N LYS A 48 6.43 6.90 -1.57
CA LYS A 48 5.88 6.02 -2.62
C LYS A 48 4.54 5.39 -2.20
N LYS A 49 4.16 5.54 -0.93
CA LYS A 49 2.95 4.95 -0.38
C LYS A 49 1.73 5.75 -0.82
N LYS A 50 0.62 5.06 -1.09
CA LYS A 50 -0.68 5.76 -1.28
C LYS A 50 -1.08 6.36 0.06
N TYR A 51 -1.13 7.69 0.16
CA TYR A 51 -1.37 8.36 1.43
C TYR A 51 -2.62 9.25 1.42
N VAL A 52 -3.09 9.58 2.62
CA VAL A 52 -4.07 10.64 2.87
C VAL A 52 -3.61 11.47 4.07
N VAL A 53 -3.89 12.78 4.03
CA VAL A 53 -3.58 13.71 5.11
C VAL A 53 -4.88 14.16 5.77
N LEU A 54 -4.94 13.94 7.08
CA LEU A 54 -6.12 14.21 7.90
C LEU A 54 -5.77 15.16 9.04
N ALA A 55 -6.75 15.94 9.49
CA ALA A 55 -6.61 16.80 10.67
C ALA A 55 -7.91 16.85 11.50
N PRO A 56 -7.87 17.19 12.80
CA PRO A 56 -9.06 17.26 13.65
C PRO A 56 -9.98 18.45 13.33
N THR A 57 -9.42 19.56 12.82
CA THR A 57 -10.16 20.81 12.56
C THR A 57 -10.02 21.25 11.11
N GLY A 58 -11.00 22.02 10.61
CA GLY A 58 -10.99 22.51 9.22
C GLY A 58 -9.76 23.36 8.87
N ILE A 59 -9.35 24.28 9.76
CA ILE A 59 -8.17 25.12 9.54
C ILE A 59 -6.89 24.28 9.48
N ALA A 60 -6.73 23.31 10.40
CA ALA A 60 -5.58 22.42 10.37
C ALA A 60 -5.57 21.54 9.10
N ALA A 61 -6.74 21.10 8.62
CA ALA A 61 -6.86 20.35 7.38
C ALA A 61 -6.43 21.19 6.17
N ILE A 62 -6.87 22.45 6.09
CA ILE A 62 -6.47 23.37 5.02
C ILE A 62 -4.95 23.60 5.05
N ASN A 63 -4.38 23.89 6.22
CA ASN A 63 -2.94 24.13 6.38
C ASN A 63 -2.07 22.92 6.04
N ALA A 64 -2.57 21.72 6.29
CA ALA A 64 -1.91 20.46 5.96
C ALA A 64 -2.21 19.98 4.53
N GLU A 65 -2.95 20.76 3.73
CA GLU A 65 -3.39 20.40 2.37
C GLU A 65 -4.15 19.05 2.35
N GLY A 66 -4.99 18.83 3.37
CA GLY A 66 -5.73 17.59 3.60
C GLY A 66 -7.21 17.81 3.89
N VAL A 67 -7.83 16.81 4.51
CA VAL A 67 -9.26 16.85 4.88
C VAL A 67 -9.46 16.60 6.37
N THR A 68 -10.64 16.88 6.91
CA THR A 68 -10.89 16.60 8.32
C THR A 68 -11.10 15.11 8.57
N LEU A 69 -10.65 14.62 9.74
CA LEU A 69 -10.92 13.25 10.21
C LEU A 69 -12.42 12.91 10.16
N HIS A 70 -13.25 13.87 10.60
CA HIS A 70 -14.70 13.71 10.65
C HIS A 70 -15.31 13.60 9.25
N SER A 71 -14.88 14.40 8.27
CA SER A 71 -15.44 14.31 6.92
C SER A 71 -14.96 13.06 6.19
N PHE A 72 -13.68 12.69 6.33
CA PHE A 72 -13.11 11.51 5.68
C PHE A 72 -13.78 10.23 6.20
N PHE A 73 -13.76 10.00 7.50
CA PHE A 73 -14.35 8.79 8.08
C PHE A 73 -15.85 8.90 8.36
N LYS A 74 -16.51 10.03 8.04
CA LYS A 74 -17.92 10.31 8.38
C LYS A 74 -18.21 10.07 9.87
N LEU A 75 -17.33 10.56 10.73
CA LEU A 75 -17.45 10.36 12.18
C LEU A 75 -18.53 11.31 12.74
N PRO A 76 -19.41 10.81 13.64
CA PRO A 76 -20.37 11.67 14.31
C PRO A 76 -19.71 12.50 15.42
N PHE A 77 -20.27 13.66 15.75
CA PHE A 77 -19.82 14.51 16.86
C PHE A 77 -20.38 14.02 18.22
N ARG A 78 -20.20 12.74 18.52
CA ARG A 78 -20.54 12.10 19.80
C ARG A 78 -19.43 11.12 20.23
N PRO A 79 -19.34 10.69 21.50
CA PRO A 79 -18.44 9.62 21.90
C PRO A 79 -18.72 8.32 21.12
N MET A 80 -17.65 7.68 20.63
CA MET A 80 -17.72 6.41 19.88
C MET A 80 -17.07 5.28 20.67
N LEU A 81 -17.87 4.53 21.41
CA LEU A 81 -17.37 3.52 22.35
C LEU A 81 -17.02 2.19 21.65
N PRO A 82 -16.07 1.39 22.18
CA PRO A 82 -15.67 0.12 21.56
C PRO A 82 -16.79 -0.92 21.42
N ASP A 83 -17.79 -0.84 22.29
CA ASP A 83 -18.99 -1.70 22.37
C ASP A 83 -20.24 -1.03 21.78
N ASP A 84 -20.08 0.12 21.12
CA ASP A 84 -21.18 0.84 20.47
C ASP A 84 -21.89 -0.08 19.46
N PRO A 85 -23.24 -0.24 19.55
CA PRO A 85 -24.00 -1.05 18.62
C PRO A 85 -23.79 -0.65 17.15
N ASP A 86 -23.56 0.63 16.86
CA ASP A 86 -23.32 1.13 15.50
C ASP A 86 -21.98 0.64 14.91
N LEU A 87 -21.05 0.18 15.75
CA LEU A 87 -19.78 -0.43 15.33
C LEU A 87 -19.85 -1.97 15.21
N SER A 88 -21.02 -2.55 15.46
CA SER A 88 -21.23 -4.00 15.41
C SER A 88 -21.13 -4.57 14.00
N LEU A 89 -20.56 -5.77 13.91
CA LEU A 89 -20.57 -6.58 12.68
C LEU A 89 -21.87 -7.37 12.52
N LYS A 90 -22.67 -7.52 13.58
CA LYS A 90 -23.96 -8.21 13.51
C LYS A 90 -24.90 -7.44 12.60
N ASP A 91 -25.60 -8.18 11.74
CA ASP A 91 -26.56 -7.66 10.76
C ASP A 91 -25.99 -6.58 9.82
N GLY A 92 -24.66 -6.49 9.71
CA GLY A 92 -24.00 -5.47 8.90
C GLY A 92 -24.17 -4.03 9.42
N ARG A 93 -24.52 -3.83 10.70
CA ARG A 93 -24.85 -2.52 11.29
C ARG A 93 -23.81 -1.43 11.00
N ILE A 94 -22.52 -1.75 11.10
CA ILE A 94 -21.44 -0.80 10.78
C ILE A 94 -21.47 -0.31 9.32
N PHE A 95 -21.89 -1.15 8.36
CA PHE A 95 -22.03 -0.76 6.96
C PHE A 95 -23.25 0.16 6.76
N GLU A 96 -24.33 -0.07 7.51
CA GLU A 96 -25.53 0.78 7.51
C GLU A 96 -25.31 2.13 8.18
N PHE A 97 -24.47 2.19 9.21
CA PHE A 97 -24.19 3.43 9.92
C PHE A 97 -23.34 4.39 9.08
N PHE A 98 -22.18 3.94 8.61
CA PHE A 98 -21.24 4.80 7.86
C PHE A 98 -21.62 5.02 6.38
N LYS A 99 -22.38 4.09 5.78
CA LYS A 99 -22.87 4.17 4.38
C LYS A 99 -21.79 4.64 3.40
N TYR A 100 -20.59 4.04 3.45
CA TYR A 100 -19.53 4.39 2.50
C TYR A 100 -19.88 3.92 1.10
N ARG A 101 -19.75 4.84 0.13
CA ARG A 101 -19.89 4.56 -1.31
C ARG A 101 -18.73 3.67 -1.79
N LYS A 102 -18.89 3.00 -2.93
CA LYS A 102 -17.87 2.10 -3.50
C LYS A 102 -16.50 2.77 -3.63
N GLU A 103 -16.47 4.01 -4.11
CA GLU A 103 -15.24 4.80 -4.28
C GLU A 103 -14.51 5.02 -2.95
N HIS A 104 -15.24 5.43 -1.91
CA HIS A 104 -14.66 5.69 -0.60
C HIS A 104 -14.16 4.40 0.07
N ARG A 105 -14.90 3.28 -0.06
CA ARG A 105 -14.43 1.97 0.40
C ARG A 105 -13.13 1.57 -0.30
N LYS A 106 -13.00 1.89 -1.58
CA LYS A 106 -11.80 1.62 -2.36
C LYS A 106 -10.60 2.45 -1.87
N ILE A 107 -10.81 3.71 -1.52
CA ILE A 107 -9.77 4.54 -0.89
C ILE A 107 -9.31 3.90 0.42
N ILE A 108 -10.23 3.54 1.32
CA ILE A 108 -9.89 2.88 2.60
C ILE A 108 -9.15 1.55 2.37
N SER A 109 -9.53 0.76 1.37
CA SER A 109 -8.85 -0.50 1.09
C SER A 109 -7.46 -0.32 0.50
N GLU A 110 -7.23 0.73 -0.29
CA GLU A 110 -6.00 0.95 -1.05
C GLU A 110 -4.98 1.85 -0.35
N VAL A 111 -5.42 2.75 0.54
CA VAL A 111 -4.50 3.63 1.29
C VAL A 111 -3.49 2.80 2.08
N GLU A 112 -2.26 3.24 2.16
CA GLU A 112 -1.16 2.55 2.86
C GLU A 112 -0.66 3.36 4.05
N LEU A 113 -0.67 4.69 3.94
CA LEU A 113 -0.24 5.64 4.96
C LEU A 113 -1.35 6.66 5.28
N ILE A 114 -1.75 6.78 6.54
CA ILE A 114 -2.67 7.81 7.00
C ILE A 114 -1.90 8.77 7.90
N ILE A 115 -1.80 10.03 7.49
CA ILE A 115 -1.13 11.08 8.26
C ILE A 115 -2.21 11.86 9.01
N ILE A 116 -2.05 12.02 10.32
CA ILE A 116 -2.96 12.81 11.15
C ILE A 116 -2.15 13.94 11.79
N ASP A 117 -2.35 15.17 11.30
CA ASP A 117 -1.76 16.37 11.90
C ASP A 117 -2.58 16.86 13.09
N GLU A 118 -1.93 17.59 14.00
CA GLU A 118 -2.49 18.06 15.28
C GLU A 118 -3.17 16.95 16.12
N ILE A 119 -2.55 15.77 16.18
CA ILE A 119 -3.08 14.59 16.86
C ILE A 119 -3.42 14.81 18.35
N SER A 120 -2.77 15.77 19.02
CA SER A 120 -3.01 16.08 20.43
C SER A 120 -4.46 16.48 20.71
N MET A 121 -5.17 17.04 19.72
CA MET A 121 -6.59 17.40 19.85
C MET A 121 -7.56 16.23 19.62
N VAL A 122 -7.05 15.06 19.22
CA VAL A 122 -7.89 13.89 18.90
C VAL A 122 -8.09 13.04 20.15
N ARG A 123 -9.34 12.65 20.41
CA ARG A 123 -9.68 11.79 21.54
C ARG A 123 -9.34 10.30 21.29
N ALA A 124 -9.10 9.56 22.36
CA ALA A 124 -8.83 8.12 22.34
C ALA A 124 -9.91 7.30 21.62
N ASP A 125 -11.19 7.63 21.85
CA ASP A 125 -12.34 6.93 21.27
C ASP A 125 -12.39 7.05 19.74
N ILE A 126 -11.99 8.21 19.22
CA ILE A 126 -11.91 8.44 17.79
C ILE A 126 -10.84 7.55 17.14
N ILE A 127 -9.70 7.35 17.78
CA ILE A 127 -8.64 6.48 17.26
C ILE A 127 -9.08 5.01 17.22
N ASP A 128 -9.76 4.53 18.27
CA ASP A 128 -10.30 3.16 18.27
C ASP A 128 -11.46 2.98 17.27
N CYS A 129 -12.27 4.02 17.06
CA CYS A 129 -13.28 4.04 16.00
C CYS A 129 -12.63 3.94 14.60
N VAL A 130 -11.57 4.72 14.36
CA VAL A 130 -10.77 4.64 13.13
C VAL A 130 -10.14 3.26 12.95
N ASP A 131 -9.57 2.66 14.00
CA ASP A 131 -9.07 1.28 13.98
C ASP A 131 -10.16 0.30 13.52
N ARG A 132 -11.35 0.37 14.13
CA ARG A 132 -12.48 -0.48 13.78
C ARG A 132 -12.89 -0.30 12.31
N ILE A 133 -13.03 0.94 11.85
CA ILE A 133 -13.38 1.25 10.47
C ILE A 133 -12.35 0.66 9.51
N LEU A 134 -11.06 0.92 9.74
CA LEU A 134 -10.00 0.44 8.87
C LEU A 134 -9.96 -1.08 8.83
N ARG A 135 -10.09 -1.78 9.96
CA ARG A 135 -10.15 -3.26 10.00
C ARG A 135 -11.30 -3.84 9.19
N VAL A 136 -12.49 -3.27 9.32
CA VAL A 136 -13.70 -3.77 8.64
C VAL A 136 -13.65 -3.48 7.15
N PHE A 137 -13.37 -2.25 6.75
CA PHE A 137 -13.44 -1.83 5.35
C PHE A 137 -12.20 -2.20 4.53
N SER A 138 -11.06 -2.53 5.17
CA SER A 138 -9.93 -3.18 4.49
C SER A 138 -10.04 -4.70 4.40
N GLY A 139 -11.01 -5.32 5.09
CA GLY A 139 -11.14 -6.77 5.16
C GLY A 139 -10.08 -7.46 6.02
N ASN A 140 -9.39 -6.73 6.89
CA ASN A 140 -8.33 -7.25 7.74
C ASN A 140 -8.59 -6.98 9.23
N MET A 141 -9.35 -7.86 9.87
CA MET A 141 -9.65 -7.78 11.31
C MET A 141 -8.47 -8.16 12.22
N ARG A 142 -7.43 -8.82 11.67
CA ARG A 142 -6.34 -9.41 12.44
C ARG A 142 -5.28 -8.39 12.83
N LEU A 143 -5.01 -7.42 11.95
CA LEU A 143 -3.99 -6.41 12.18
C LEU A 143 -4.62 -5.10 12.69
N PRO A 144 -3.96 -4.39 13.62
CA PRO A 144 -4.30 -3.01 13.96
C PRO A 144 -4.38 -2.14 12.72
N PHE A 145 -5.35 -1.24 12.70
CA PHE A 145 -5.71 -0.34 11.61
C PHE A 145 -5.87 -1.06 10.26
N GLY A 146 -6.28 -2.33 10.25
CA GLY A 146 -6.37 -3.11 9.01
C GLY A 146 -5.02 -3.39 8.34
N GLY A 147 -3.91 -3.19 9.05
CA GLY A 147 -2.55 -3.25 8.51
C GLY A 147 -2.09 -1.98 7.80
N LYS A 148 -2.84 -0.86 7.94
CA LYS A 148 -2.43 0.46 7.44
C LYS A 148 -1.43 1.09 8.42
N GLN A 149 -0.48 1.85 7.90
CA GLN A 149 0.46 2.61 8.72
C GLN A 149 -0.13 3.97 9.07
N LEU A 150 -0.03 4.39 10.33
CA LEU A 150 -0.43 5.73 10.76
C LEU A 150 0.79 6.56 11.15
N LEU A 151 0.84 7.79 10.67
CA LEU A 151 1.78 8.83 11.13
C LEU A 151 0.99 9.88 11.90
N PHE A 152 1.18 9.90 13.21
CA PHE A 152 0.59 10.87 14.10
C PHE A 152 1.56 12.04 14.27
N VAL A 153 1.15 13.26 13.91
CA VAL A 153 1.98 14.46 14.05
C VAL A 153 1.31 15.41 15.03
N GLY A 154 2.06 15.91 16.01
CA GLY A 154 1.55 16.92 16.94
C GLY A 154 2.36 17.03 18.21
N ASP A 155 1.92 17.88 19.12
CA ASP A 155 2.62 18.17 20.37
C ASP A 155 1.71 17.94 21.57
N VAL A 156 1.97 16.85 22.31
CA VAL A 156 1.13 16.44 23.46
C VAL A 156 1.18 17.42 24.63
N PHE A 157 2.19 18.30 24.68
CA PHE A 157 2.32 19.34 25.70
C PHE A 157 1.59 20.64 25.36
N GLN A 158 0.97 20.72 24.18
CA GLN A 158 0.13 21.86 23.81
C GLN A 158 -1.28 21.66 24.36
N LEU A 159 -2.32 21.72 23.52
CA LEU A 159 -3.70 21.66 23.99
C LEU A 159 -4.20 20.22 24.08
N GLU A 160 -4.84 19.93 25.21
CA GLU A 160 -5.60 18.70 25.43
C GLU A 160 -6.84 18.64 24.50
N PRO A 161 -7.35 17.43 24.17
CA PRO A 161 -8.61 17.32 23.46
C PRO A 161 -9.74 17.91 24.31
N VAL A 162 -10.62 18.71 23.69
CA VAL A 162 -11.77 19.30 24.37
C VAL A 162 -12.83 18.22 24.60
N VAL A 163 -13.08 17.90 25.87
CA VAL A 163 -14.08 16.90 26.29
C VAL A 163 -15.09 17.57 27.22
N PRO A 164 -16.34 17.75 26.79
CA PRO A 164 -17.43 18.20 27.65
C PRO A 164 -17.62 17.30 28.90
N SER A 165 -18.09 17.87 30.00
CA SER A 165 -18.20 17.18 31.29
C SER A 165 -19.09 15.93 31.25
N ASP A 166 -20.19 15.99 30.51
CA ASP A 166 -21.11 14.88 30.25
C ASP A 166 -20.45 13.72 29.48
N GLN A 167 -19.61 14.03 28.50
CA GLN A 167 -18.89 13.02 27.73
C GLN A 167 -17.74 12.39 28.52
N LYS A 168 -17.14 13.15 29.44
CA LYS A 168 -16.00 12.72 30.22
C LYS A 168 -16.33 11.53 31.12
N GLU A 169 -17.50 11.55 31.76
CA GLU A 169 -17.97 10.44 32.61
C GLU A 169 -18.07 9.14 31.81
N ILE A 170 -18.69 9.21 30.62
CA ILE A 170 -18.87 8.05 29.74
C ILE A 170 -17.53 7.50 29.25
N LEU A 171 -16.63 8.37 28.78
CA LEU A 171 -15.32 7.95 28.26
C LEU A 171 -14.43 7.32 29.34
N SER A 172 -14.54 7.78 30.59
CA SER A 172 -13.74 7.28 31.72
C SER A 172 -13.99 5.80 32.04
N LEU A 173 -15.14 5.26 31.65
CA LEU A 173 -15.47 3.83 31.81
C LEU A 173 -14.64 2.93 30.89
N PHE A 174 -14.17 3.46 29.76
CA PHE A 174 -13.51 2.67 28.71
C PHE A 174 -12.03 2.99 28.54
N TYR A 175 -11.63 4.21 28.87
CA TYR A 175 -10.30 4.77 28.63
C TYR A 175 -9.72 5.36 29.91
N ALA A 176 -8.42 5.15 30.12
CA ALA A 176 -7.70 5.71 31.26
C ALA A 176 -7.64 7.25 31.19
N SER A 177 -7.60 7.81 29.98
CA SER A 177 -7.59 9.25 29.74
C SER A 177 -8.16 9.55 28.35
N PRO A 178 -8.55 10.81 28.04
CA PRO A 178 -9.09 11.18 26.74
C PRO A 178 -8.01 11.29 25.65
N PHE A 179 -6.72 11.26 25.98
CA PHE A 179 -5.64 11.45 25.01
C PHE A 179 -5.57 10.31 23.99
N PHE A 180 -5.23 10.63 22.74
CA PHE A 180 -5.14 9.65 21.65
C PHE A 180 -4.31 8.40 22.03
N PHE A 181 -3.18 8.57 22.73
CA PHE A 181 -2.29 7.47 23.13
C PHE A 181 -2.91 6.51 24.17
N SER A 182 -4.07 6.85 24.75
CA SER A 182 -4.84 5.96 25.62
C SER A 182 -5.82 5.04 24.87
N ALA A 183 -5.87 5.12 23.53
CA ALA A 183 -6.68 4.23 22.71
C ALA A 183 -6.28 2.76 22.91
N ARG A 184 -7.25 1.85 22.90
CA ARG A 184 -7.04 0.42 23.20
C ARG A 184 -6.22 -0.26 22.12
N VAL A 185 -6.28 0.21 20.87
CA VAL A 185 -5.47 -0.30 19.77
C VAL A 185 -3.97 -0.32 20.11
N PHE A 186 -3.47 0.67 20.87
CA PHE A 186 -2.06 0.75 21.27
C PHE A 186 -1.64 -0.28 22.33
N LYS A 187 -2.57 -1.07 22.86
CA LYS A 187 -2.23 -2.29 23.62
C LYS A 187 -1.81 -3.45 22.71
N SER A 188 -2.18 -3.39 21.42
CA SER A 188 -1.90 -4.42 20.42
C SER A 188 -0.80 -4.04 19.42
N ILE A 189 -0.41 -2.77 19.36
CA ILE A 189 0.69 -2.26 18.55
C ILE A 189 1.54 -1.30 19.38
N ASN A 190 2.87 -1.40 19.26
CA ASN A 190 3.77 -0.45 19.89
C ASN A 190 3.72 0.86 19.10
N LEU A 191 3.22 1.95 19.67
CA LEU A 191 3.39 3.26 19.05
C LEU A 191 4.86 3.69 19.24
N VAL A 192 5.55 4.11 18.16
CA VAL A 192 6.94 4.59 18.24
C VAL A 192 6.95 6.12 18.34
N PRO A 193 7.22 6.71 19.52
CA PRO A 193 7.27 8.15 19.67
C PRO A 193 8.67 8.70 19.38
N ILE A 194 8.75 9.65 18.43
CA ILE A 194 9.97 10.35 18.05
C ILE A 194 9.78 11.84 18.30
N GLU A 195 10.60 12.42 19.18
CA GLU A 195 10.61 13.86 19.48
C GLU A 195 11.75 14.55 18.73
N LEU A 196 11.39 15.46 17.81
CA LEU A 196 12.34 16.37 17.16
C LEU A 196 12.88 17.38 18.18
N GLN A 197 14.19 17.37 18.40
CA GLN A 197 14.83 18.19 19.43
C GLN A 197 15.42 19.51 18.89
N LYS A 198 15.84 19.55 17.62
CA LYS A 198 16.45 20.73 16.98
C LYS A 198 15.40 21.81 16.74
N VAL A 199 15.58 22.98 17.36
CA VAL A 199 14.69 24.15 17.26
C VAL A 199 15.26 25.13 16.22
N TYR A 200 14.44 25.56 15.26
CA TYR A 200 14.85 26.49 14.19
C TYR A 200 14.25 27.90 14.32
N ARG A 201 13.17 28.07 15.11
CA ARG A 201 12.31 29.27 15.06
C ARG A 201 12.70 30.39 16.02
N GLN A 202 13.16 30.07 17.24
CA GLN A 202 13.39 31.06 18.29
C GLN A 202 14.88 31.44 18.41
N THR A 203 15.14 32.73 18.60
CA THR A 203 16.50 33.31 18.66
C THR A 203 17.00 33.53 20.08
N ASP A 204 16.10 33.65 21.07
CA ASP A 204 16.43 33.94 22.47
C ASP A 204 16.60 32.65 23.32
N PRO A 205 17.82 32.28 23.72
CA PRO A 205 18.07 31.07 24.50
C PRO A 205 17.47 31.12 25.91
N VAL A 206 17.33 32.30 26.51
CA VAL A 206 16.73 32.45 27.86
C VAL A 206 15.25 32.16 27.78
N PHE A 207 14.56 32.76 26.81
CA PHE A 207 13.13 32.55 26.63
C PHE A 207 12.80 31.10 26.24
N ILE A 208 13.61 30.48 25.38
CA ILE A 208 13.48 29.04 25.04
C ILE A 208 13.57 28.17 26.29
N ASN A 209 14.55 28.42 27.17
CA ASN A 209 14.69 27.66 28.41
C ASN A 209 13.46 27.85 29.33
N ILE A 210 12.92 29.07 29.45
CA ILE A 210 11.68 29.31 30.21
C ILE A 210 10.52 28.50 29.62
N LEU A 211 10.31 28.57 28.30
CA LEU A 211 9.26 27.83 27.60
C LEU A 211 9.40 26.31 27.78
N ASP A 212 10.61 25.77 27.73
CA ASP A 212 10.90 24.36 27.95
C ASP A 212 10.60 23.92 29.39
N ARG A 213 10.92 24.77 30.37
CA ARG A 213 10.60 24.54 31.78
C ARG A 213 9.09 24.58 32.02
N ILE A 214 8.36 25.48 31.36
CA ILE A 214 6.90 25.54 31.44
C ILE A 214 6.27 24.31 30.77
N ARG A 215 6.74 23.93 29.57
CA ARG A 215 6.32 22.74 28.82
C ARG A 215 6.42 21.46 29.67
N SER A 216 7.48 21.33 30.46
CA SER A 216 7.76 20.15 31.28
C SER A 216 7.23 20.24 32.72
N ASN A 217 6.48 21.30 33.07
CA ASN A 217 6.06 21.59 34.44
C ASN A 217 7.23 21.60 35.46
N ALA A 218 8.36 22.14 35.04
CA ALA A 218 9.61 22.23 35.80
C ALA A 218 10.08 23.68 36.03
N ALA A 219 9.23 24.67 35.73
CA ALA A 219 9.53 26.08 35.95
C ALA A 219 9.64 26.38 37.45
N ARG A 220 10.78 26.92 37.87
CA ARG A 220 11.01 27.33 39.26
C ARG A 220 10.66 28.80 39.41
N ARG A 221 10.73 29.27 40.64
CA ARG A 221 10.42 30.65 41.00
C ARG A 221 11.27 31.66 40.21
N GLN A 222 12.54 31.36 39.94
CA GLN A 222 13.45 32.23 39.20
C GLN A 222 12.98 32.45 37.75
N GLU A 223 12.61 31.39 37.04
CA GLU A 223 12.10 31.51 35.66
C GLU A 223 10.77 32.26 35.63
N LEU A 224 9.89 32.04 36.61
CA LEU A 224 8.62 32.76 36.72
C LEU A 224 8.81 34.23 37.10
N GLU A 225 9.81 34.56 37.92
CA GLU A 225 10.15 35.95 38.24
C GLU A 225 10.63 36.69 36.98
N ILE A 226 11.49 36.06 36.16
CA ILE A 226 11.93 36.60 34.87
C ILE A 226 10.72 36.81 33.94
N LEU A 227 9.85 35.80 33.81
CA LEU A 227 8.64 35.91 32.98
C LEU A 227 7.71 37.03 33.46
N ASN A 228 7.51 37.13 34.78
CA ASN A 228 6.64 38.13 35.39
C ASN A 228 7.24 39.54 35.42
N THR A 229 8.50 39.75 34.99
CA THR A 229 8.98 41.12 34.68
C THR A 229 8.17 41.76 33.55
N ARG A 230 7.46 40.95 32.75
CA ARG A 230 6.55 41.38 31.69
C ARG A 230 5.10 41.58 32.12
N TYR A 231 4.83 41.60 33.41
CA TYR A 231 3.49 41.82 33.95
C TYR A 231 3.13 43.32 33.97
N PHE A 232 2.21 43.70 33.07
CA PHE A 232 1.71 45.06 32.92
C PHE A 232 0.17 45.06 32.79
N PRO A 233 -0.58 45.06 33.91
CA PRO A 233 -2.03 44.88 33.90
C PRO A 233 -2.77 46.02 33.16
N GLU A 234 -2.29 47.26 33.34
CA GLU A 234 -2.88 48.46 32.73
C GLU A 234 -2.35 48.74 31.32
N PHE A 235 -1.55 47.84 30.73
CA PHE A 235 -1.02 48.05 29.38
C PHE A 235 -2.14 47.95 28.34
N GLU A 236 -2.46 49.06 27.69
CA GLU A 236 -3.29 49.05 26.49
C GLU A 236 -2.39 49.27 25.28
N PRO A 237 -2.34 48.32 24.33
CA PRO A 237 -1.54 48.50 23.13
C PRO A 237 -2.13 49.60 22.26
N ASN A 238 -1.26 50.46 21.74
CA ASN A 238 -1.62 51.36 20.66
C ASN A 238 -1.79 50.54 19.37
N ASN A 239 -2.70 50.96 18.47
CA ASN A 239 -2.90 50.27 17.19
C ASN A 239 -1.61 50.22 16.35
N GLU A 240 -0.79 51.28 16.41
CA GLU A 240 0.47 51.37 15.66
C GLU A 240 1.52 50.33 16.11
N ASP A 241 1.40 49.83 17.35
CA ASP A 241 2.35 48.86 17.90
C ASP A 241 2.05 47.41 17.50
N MET A 242 0.92 47.16 16.84
CA MET A 242 0.48 45.88 16.26
C MET A 242 0.50 44.68 17.24
N TYR A 243 0.20 44.91 18.52
CA TYR A 243 0.09 43.83 19.49
C TYR A 243 -1.17 42.99 19.24
N ILE A 244 -1.02 41.66 19.31
CA ILE A 244 -2.16 40.73 19.35
C ILE A 244 -2.44 40.24 20.76
N THR A 245 -3.71 40.26 21.17
CA THR A 245 -4.14 39.74 22.47
C THR A 245 -4.52 38.26 22.37
N LEU A 246 -3.89 37.41 23.18
CA LEU A 246 -4.24 35.99 23.32
C LEU A 246 -5.05 35.80 24.60
N ALA A 247 -6.34 35.53 24.44
CA ALA A 247 -7.25 35.32 25.57
C ALA A 247 -7.73 33.86 25.66
N THR A 248 -8.10 33.42 26.85
CA THR A 248 -8.53 32.03 27.09
C THR A 248 -9.97 31.78 26.67
N ARG A 249 -10.85 32.79 26.73
CA ARG A 249 -12.28 32.65 26.44
C ARG A 249 -12.68 33.34 25.14
N ARG A 250 -13.64 32.75 24.43
CA ARG A 250 -14.13 33.25 23.13
C ARG A 250 -14.92 34.55 23.24
N ASP A 251 -15.77 34.66 24.26
CA ASP A 251 -16.56 35.86 24.54
C ASP A 251 -15.70 37.10 24.75
N GLN A 252 -14.57 36.97 25.45
CA GLN A 252 -13.60 38.05 25.60
C GLN A 252 -12.95 38.46 24.26
N VAL A 253 -12.61 37.50 23.41
CA VAL A 253 -12.02 37.77 22.09
C VAL A 253 -12.99 38.50 21.18
N ASP A 254 -14.22 38.01 21.10
CA ASP A 254 -15.26 38.61 20.28
C ASP A 254 -15.55 40.04 20.78
N PHE A 255 -15.67 40.24 22.10
CA PHE A 255 -15.82 41.56 22.72
C PHE A 255 -14.68 42.53 22.38
N ILE A 256 -13.41 42.10 22.48
CA ILE A 256 -12.26 42.96 22.18
C ILE A 256 -12.27 43.39 20.70
N ASN A 257 -12.50 42.44 19.79
CA ASN A 257 -12.50 42.73 18.37
C ASN A 257 -13.67 43.65 17.96
N GLU A 258 -14.89 43.38 18.45
CA GLU A 258 -16.06 44.22 18.18
C GLU A 258 -15.90 45.62 18.76
N LYS A 259 -15.46 45.73 20.02
CA LYS A 259 -15.20 47.01 20.67
C LYS A 259 -14.18 47.83 19.88
N LYS A 260 -13.01 47.26 19.56
CA LYS A 260 -11.96 47.96 18.83
C LYS A 260 -12.39 48.37 17.42
N LEU A 261 -13.13 47.53 16.71
CA LEU A 261 -13.69 47.90 15.40
C LEU A 261 -14.72 49.05 15.50
N SER A 262 -15.54 49.05 16.55
CA SER A 262 -16.56 50.08 16.76
C SER A 262 -15.96 51.45 17.14
N GLU A 263 -14.84 51.45 17.86
CA GLU A 263 -14.10 52.66 18.27
C GLU A 263 -13.39 53.36 17.10
N LEU A 264 -13.13 52.65 16.01
CA LEU A 264 -12.49 53.23 14.83
C LEU A 264 -13.44 54.18 14.08
N PRO A 265 -12.96 55.39 13.74
CA PRO A 265 -13.69 56.30 12.87
C PRO A 265 -13.78 55.73 11.44
N GLY A 266 -14.75 56.21 10.67
CA GLY A 266 -14.93 55.80 9.27
C GLY A 266 -16.07 54.79 9.06
N GLU A 267 -16.45 54.64 7.79
CA GLU A 267 -17.51 53.72 7.39
C GLU A 267 -16.99 52.28 7.34
N GLU A 268 -17.87 51.33 7.69
CA GLU A 268 -17.56 49.91 7.65
C GLU A 268 -17.63 49.39 6.21
N PHE A 269 -16.53 48.85 5.72
CA PHE A 269 -16.47 48.17 4.43
C PHE A 269 -16.70 46.66 4.64
N ILE A 270 -17.64 46.09 3.88
CA ILE A 270 -17.97 44.67 3.94
C ILE A 270 -17.46 44.01 2.66
N SER A 271 -16.43 43.18 2.79
CA SER A 271 -15.95 42.34 1.70
C SER A 271 -16.75 41.04 1.66
N ALA A 272 -17.43 40.78 0.54
CA ALA A 272 -18.25 39.58 0.36
C ALA A 272 -17.45 38.45 -0.30
N GLY A 273 -17.32 37.33 0.40
CA GLY A 273 -16.65 36.15 -0.08
C GLY A 273 -17.52 35.34 -1.03
N ARG A 274 -16.89 34.58 -1.92
CA ARG A 274 -17.57 33.74 -2.91
C ARG A 274 -17.32 32.27 -2.62
N ILE A 275 -18.38 31.49 -2.53
CA ILE A 275 -18.31 30.02 -2.45
C ILE A 275 -18.73 29.45 -3.80
N ASP A 276 -17.91 28.57 -4.36
CA ASP A 276 -18.26 27.76 -5.53
C ASP A 276 -18.14 26.28 -5.18
N GLY A 277 -19.12 25.46 -5.58
CA GLY A 277 -19.18 24.03 -5.22
C GLY A 277 -19.49 23.75 -3.74
N ASP A 278 -18.94 22.65 -3.20
CA ASP A 278 -19.19 22.12 -1.85
C ASP A 278 -18.14 22.60 -0.84
N PHE A 279 -18.43 23.70 -0.13
CA PHE A 279 -17.58 24.25 0.94
C PHE A 279 -18.42 24.58 2.20
N PRO A 280 -18.32 23.81 3.30
CA PRO A 280 -19.11 24.05 4.51
C PRO A 280 -18.78 25.37 5.22
N GLU A 281 -19.79 26.15 5.61
CA GLU A 281 -19.61 27.44 6.31
C GLU A 281 -18.81 27.34 7.61
N SER A 282 -18.98 26.24 8.36
CA SER A 282 -18.24 25.97 9.60
C SER A 282 -16.73 25.79 9.41
N SER A 283 -16.31 25.51 8.18
CA SER A 283 -14.90 25.28 7.81
C SER A 283 -14.27 26.50 7.15
N LEU A 284 -15.01 27.60 7.00
CA LEU A 284 -14.50 28.79 6.32
C LEU A 284 -13.27 29.37 7.06
N PRO A 285 -12.17 29.59 6.33
CA PRO A 285 -10.93 30.10 6.90
C PRO A 285 -11.02 31.59 7.21
N THR A 286 -12.04 32.32 6.75
CA THR A 286 -12.44 33.67 7.23
C THR A 286 -13.96 33.84 7.19
N GLN A 287 -14.48 34.97 7.65
CA GLN A 287 -15.91 35.26 7.57
C GLN A 287 -16.35 35.38 6.10
N LEU A 288 -17.54 34.87 5.78
CA LEU A 288 -18.11 35.03 4.45
C LEU A 288 -18.31 36.52 4.13
N ASN A 289 -18.90 37.26 5.05
CA ASN A 289 -19.00 38.72 5.00
C ASN A 289 -17.99 39.28 5.99
N LEU A 290 -16.83 39.71 5.48
CA LEU A 290 -15.74 40.22 6.30
C LEU A 290 -15.90 41.73 6.45
N ALA A 291 -16.21 42.18 7.66
CA ALA A 291 -16.38 43.59 7.97
C ALA A 291 -15.07 44.19 8.50
N ILE A 292 -14.63 45.29 7.87
CA ILE A 292 -13.35 45.96 8.14
C ILE A 292 -13.48 47.48 8.01
N LYS A 293 -12.55 48.21 8.62
CA LYS A 293 -12.44 49.68 8.56
C LYS A 293 -10.98 50.08 8.32
N GLU A 294 -10.76 51.32 7.88
CA GLU A 294 -9.42 51.91 7.92
C GLU A 294 -8.88 51.89 9.36
N GLN A 295 -7.57 51.63 9.48
CA GLN A 295 -6.87 51.38 10.75
C GLN A 295 -7.29 50.12 11.51
N ALA A 296 -8.11 49.23 10.93
CA ALA A 296 -8.39 47.95 11.55
C ALA A 296 -7.14 47.07 11.56
N GLN A 297 -6.85 46.45 12.72
CA GLN A 297 -5.77 45.49 12.83
C GLN A 297 -6.24 44.13 12.33
N VAL A 298 -5.48 43.56 11.41
CA VAL A 298 -5.79 42.30 10.75
C VAL A 298 -4.62 41.32 10.82
N ILE A 299 -4.95 40.04 10.71
CA ILE A 299 -3.99 38.94 10.61
C ILE A 299 -4.19 38.23 9.29
N PHE A 300 -3.08 37.98 8.58
CA PHE A 300 -3.08 37.16 7.39
C PHE A 300 -3.24 35.69 7.76
N ILE A 301 -4.15 35.01 7.08
CA ILE A 301 -4.49 33.60 7.33
C ILE A 301 -3.96 32.66 6.23
N ASP A 302 -3.23 33.20 5.26
CA ASP A 302 -2.59 32.46 4.18
C ASP A 302 -1.19 33.01 3.89
N ASN A 303 -0.38 32.23 3.18
CA ASN A 303 0.95 32.65 2.73
C ASN A 303 0.87 33.27 1.34
N ASP A 304 1.46 34.45 1.17
CA ASP A 304 1.53 35.10 -0.13
C ASP A 304 2.49 34.37 -1.09
N TYR A 305 2.13 34.32 -2.37
CA TYR A 305 2.95 33.68 -3.39
C TYR A 305 4.30 34.39 -3.58
N GLU A 306 4.28 35.74 -3.58
CA GLU A 306 5.49 36.57 -3.66
C GLU A 306 6.21 36.67 -2.31
N ARG A 307 5.67 36.04 -1.27
CA ARG A 307 6.17 36.03 0.11
C ARG A 307 6.25 37.42 0.73
N ARG A 308 5.35 38.32 0.34
CA ARG A 308 5.16 39.62 1.01
C ARG A 308 4.72 39.44 2.47
N TRP A 309 3.91 38.42 2.73
CA TRP A 309 3.50 37.98 4.07
C TRP A 309 3.39 36.46 4.19
N VAL A 310 3.26 35.97 5.42
CA VAL A 310 3.01 34.56 5.74
C VAL A 310 1.80 34.43 6.65
N ASN A 311 1.24 33.23 6.76
CA ASN A 311 0.14 32.96 7.69
C ASN A 311 0.57 33.30 9.13
N GLY A 312 -0.16 34.21 9.75
CA GLY A 312 0.11 34.77 11.07
C GLY A 312 0.70 36.19 11.04
N THR A 313 1.09 36.73 9.88
CA THR A 313 1.55 38.12 9.76
C THR A 313 0.44 39.07 10.19
N ILE A 314 0.76 40.05 11.04
CA ILE A 314 -0.15 41.11 11.46
C ILE A 314 0.07 42.33 10.56
N GLY A 315 -1.00 43.05 10.28
CA GLY A 315 -0.94 44.34 9.62
C GLY A 315 -2.12 45.22 10.03
N MET A 316 -2.09 46.46 9.56
CA MET A 316 -3.13 47.44 9.77
C MET A 316 -3.66 47.91 8.42
N ILE A 317 -4.97 47.99 8.25
CA ILE A 317 -5.57 48.51 7.02
C ILE A 317 -5.20 50.00 6.90
N SER A 318 -4.43 50.34 5.87
CA SER A 318 -3.98 51.73 5.64
C SER A 318 -4.98 52.51 4.80
N GLY A 319 -5.73 51.84 3.92
CA GLY A 319 -6.77 52.46 3.10
C GLY A 319 -7.60 51.44 2.34
N ILE A 320 -8.81 51.86 1.96
CA ILE A 320 -9.71 51.11 1.07
C ILE A 320 -10.11 52.05 -0.06
N ASP A 321 -9.80 51.70 -1.31
CA ASP A 321 -10.11 52.58 -2.44
C ASP A 321 -11.58 52.47 -2.89
N GLU A 322 -12.02 53.40 -3.76
CA GLU A 322 -13.39 53.42 -4.30
C GLU A 322 -13.75 52.15 -5.11
N ASN A 323 -12.74 51.39 -5.56
CA ASN A 323 -12.93 50.13 -6.27
C ASN A 323 -13.03 48.93 -5.31
N GLY A 324 -12.90 49.14 -4.00
CA GLY A 324 -12.95 48.10 -2.97
C GLY A 324 -11.61 47.37 -2.77
N ASN A 325 -10.50 47.90 -3.28
CA ASN A 325 -9.17 47.34 -3.03
C ASN A 325 -8.70 47.71 -1.62
N VAL A 326 -8.18 46.72 -0.90
CA VAL A 326 -7.75 46.87 0.50
C VAL A 326 -6.23 46.90 0.56
N TYR A 327 -5.68 47.96 1.15
CA TYR A 327 -4.26 48.12 1.40
C TYR A 327 -3.95 47.87 2.88
N VAL A 328 -2.89 47.10 3.14
CA VAL A 328 -2.47 46.74 4.50
C VAL A 328 -1.01 47.12 4.70
N LEU A 329 -0.76 47.93 5.72
CA LEU A 329 0.56 48.27 6.24
C LEU A 329 1.04 47.16 7.18
N LEU A 330 2.17 46.55 6.87
CA LEU A 330 2.79 45.52 7.71
C LEU A 330 3.72 46.13 8.76
N GLU A 331 4.14 45.32 9.74
CA GLU A 331 5.10 45.72 10.79
C GLU A 331 6.45 46.26 10.24
N ASN A 332 6.83 45.87 9.03
CA ASN A 332 8.05 46.34 8.37
C ASN A 332 7.91 47.77 7.77
N GLY A 333 6.74 48.39 7.90
CA GLY A 333 6.43 49.72 7.37
C GLY A 333 6.12 49.73 5.86
N ILE A 334 6.00 48.56 5.23
CA ILE A 334 5.68 48.43 3.81
C ILE A 334 4.18 48.19 3.67
N GLU A 335 3.56 48.98 2.80
CA GLU A 335 2.17 48.82 2.41
C GLU A 335 2.06 47.83 1.24
N HIS A 336 1.08 46.93 1.32
CA HIS A 336 0.77 46.00 0.26
C HIS A 336 -0.72 46.01 -0.07
N LEU A 337 -1.02 45.94 -1.37
CA LEU A 337 -2.35 45.60 -1.87
C LEU A 337 -2.65 44.14 -1.53
N VAL A 338 -3.79 43.90 -0.86
CA VAL A 338 -4.25 42.58 -0.49
C VAL A 338 -5.28 42.10 -1.50
N GLU A 339 -4.88 41.09 -2.27
CA GLU A 339 -5.74 40.48 -3.27
C GLU A 339 -6.52 39.29 -2.67
N PRO A 340 -7.77 39.04 -3.11
CA PRO A 340 -8.52 37.86 -2.72
C PRO A 340 -7.73 36.58 -3.01
N THR A 341 -7.79 35.63 -2.08
CA THR A 341 -7.16 34.31 -2.25
C THR A 341 -8.23 33.23 -2.25
N SER A 342 -7.96 32.14 -2.99
CA SER A 342 -8.88 31.01 -3.13
C SER A 342 -8.41 29.81 -2.32
N TRP A 343 -9.17 29.44 -1.28
CA TRP A 343 -9.00 28.19 -0.56
C TRP A 343 -9.80 27.08 -1.22
N ARG A 344 -9.22 25.88 -1.19
CA ARG A 344 -9.77 24.70 -1.85
C ARG A 344 -10.20 23.69 -0.80
N ASN A 345 -11.43 23.19 -0.95
CA ASN A 345 -11.90 22.03 -0.20
C ASN A 345 -11.62 20.78 -1.04
N TYR A 346 -10.80 19.88 -0.50
CA TYR A 346 -10.40 18.66 -1.19
C TYR A 346 -11.30 17.49 -0.80
N LYS A 347 -11.47 16.55 -1.73
CA LYS A 347 -11.85 15.17 -1.43
C LYS A 347 -10.86 14.23 -2.11
N TYR A 348 -10.57 13.12 -1.46
CA TYR A 348 -9.77 12.07 -2.06
C TYR A 348 -10.61 11.23 -3.02
N LYS A 349 -10.00 10.88 -4.15
CA LYS A 349 -10.55 9.98 -5.16
C LYS A 349 -9.51 8.94 -5.53
N TYR A 350 -9.94 7.70 -5.78
CA TYR A 350 -9.04 6.66 -6.24
C TYR A 350 -9.02 6.60 -7.78
N ASN A 351 -7.85 6.79 -8.39
CA ASN A 351 -7.65 6.62 -9.82
C ASN A 351 -7.32 5.15 -10.14
N GLU A 352 -8.25 4.46 -10.79
CA GLU A 352 -8.13 3.05 -11.19
C GLU A 352 -7.00 2.81 -12.21
N LYS A 353 -6.79 3.75 -13.14
CA LYS A 353 -5.82 3.59 -14.23
C LYS A 353 -4.39 3.68 -13.70
N GLU A 354 -4.14 4.70 -12.88
CA GLU A 354 -2.81 4.97 -12.32
C GLU A 354 -2.56 4.27 -10.98
N LYS A 355 -3.60 3.63 -10.42
CA LYS A 355 -3.57 2.95 -9.11
C LYS A 355 -3.06 3.85 -7.99
N ARG A 356 -3.36 5.14 -8.03
CA ARG A 356 -2.99 6.14 -7.03
C ARG A 356 -4.21 6.83 -6.44
N ILE A 357 -4.06 7.37 -5.23
CA ILE A 357 -5.06 8.27 -4.64
C ILE A 357 -4.72 9.68 -5.12
N GLU A 358 -5.72 10.38 -5.63
CA GLU A 358 -5.62 11.74 -6.14
C GLU A 358 -6.52 12.66 -5.31
N GLU A 359 -6.16 13.93 -5.29
CA GLU A 359 -6.94 15.00 -4.68
C GLU A 359 -7.85 15.63 -5.74
N GLU A 360 -9.14 15.72 -5.43
CA GLU A 360 -10.16 16.37 -6.25
C GLU A 360 -10.69 17.58 -5.50
N ILE A 361 -10.68 18.75 -6.15
CA ILE A 361 -11.26 19.97 -5.58
C ILE A 361 -12.78 19.87 -5.76
N VAL A 362 -13.52 19.91 -4.66
CA VAL A 362 -15.00 19.82 -4.68
C VAL A 362 -15.70 21.14 -4.43
N GLY A 363 -14.95 22.13 -3.93
CA GLY A 363 -15.43 23.49 -3.77
C GLY A 363 -14.27 24.43 -3.51
N THR A 364 -14.48 25.70 -3.82
CA THR A 364 -13.55 26.79 -3.57
C THR A 364 -14.24 27.88 -2.77
N PHE A 365 -13.48 28.54 -1.92
CA PHE A 365 -13.89 29.73 -1.21
C PHE A 365 -12.89 30.84 -1.54
N GLU A 366 -13.37 31.95 -2.05
CA GLU A 366 -12.55 33.11 -2.43
C GLU A 366 -12.92 34.30 -1.54
N GLN A 367 -11.93 34.86 -0.87
CA GLN A 367 -12.07 36.02 0.02
C GLN A 367 -10.69 36.63 0.30
N LEU A 368 -10.64 37.87 0.79
CA LEU A 368 -9.41 38.46 1.31
C LEU A 368 -8.77 37.54 2.38
N PRO A 369 -7.46 37.24 2.30
CA PRO A 369 -6.74 36.35 3.21
C PRO A 369 -6.47 36.97 4.58
N ILE A 370 -7.44 37.67 5.15
CA ILE A 370 -7.32 38.40 6.41
C ILE A 370 -8.50 38.16 7.36
N ARG A 371 -8.27 38.40 8.65
CA ARG A 371 -9.26 38.44 9.73
C ARG A 371 -8.94 39.58 10.70
N LEU A 372 -9.94 40.12 11.39
CA LEU A 372 -9.71 41.03 12.53
C LEU A 372 -8.86 40.34 13.60
N ALA A 373 -7.90 41.09 14.15
CA ALA A 373 -6.80 40.49 14.92
C ALA A 373 -6.32 41.32 16.12
N TRP A 374 -7.18 42.09 16.77
CA TRP A 374 -6.84 42.66 18.08
C TRP A 374 -6.75 41.57 19.15
N ALA A 375 -7.65 40.59 19.06
CA ALA A 375 -7.64 39.43 19.92
C ALA A 375 -7.92 38.13 19.17
N ILE A 376 -7.29 37.04 19.62
CA ILE A 376 -7.61 35.67 19.21
C ILE A 376 -7.59 34.75 20.43
N THR A 377 -8.30 33.63 20.35
CA THR A 377 -8.24 32.64 21.44
C THR A 377 -6.91 31.91 21.41
N VAL A 378 -6.39 31.50 22.58
CA VAL A 378 -5.18 30.67 22.67
C VAL A 378 -5.30 29.42 21.78
N HIS A 379 -6.49 28.80 21.73
CA HIS A 379 -6.78 27.67 20.85
C HIS A 379 -6.58 27.98 19.36
N LYS A 380 -7.08 29.14 18.89
CA LYS A 380 -6.95 29.55 17.48
C LYS A 380 -5.56 30.09 17.13
N SER A 381 -4.77 30.46 18.13
CA SER A 381 -3.37 30.86 17.93
C SER A 381 -2.43 29.68 17.64
N GLN A 382 -2.86 28.44 17.88
CA GLN A 382 -1.99 27.28 17.74
C GLN A 382 -1.37 27.18 16.34
N GLY A 383 -0.04 26.99 16.30
CA GLY A 383 0.75 26.95 15.08
C GLY A 383 1.29 28.32 14.63
N LEU A 384 0.63 29.43 15.00
CA LEU A 384 1.00 30.80 14.63
C LEU A 384 2.20 31.32 15.44
N THR A 385 2.84 32.39 14.98
CA THR A 385 3.98 33.03 15.64
C THR A 385 3.89 34.54 15.45
N PHE A 386 4.17 35.30 16.51
CA PHE A 386 3.99 36.75 16.58
C PHE A 386 5.21 37.42 17.20
N ASN A 387 5.49 38.65 16.76
CA ASN A 387 6.58 39.43 17.33
C ASN A 387 6.17 40.07 18.65
N ARG A 388 4.94 40.58 18.75
CA ARG A 388 4.42 41.29 19.92
C ARG A 388 3.08 40.71 20.36
N VAL A 389 2.99 40.28 21.62
CA VAL A 389 1.84 39.54 22.13
C VAL A 389 1.46 40.03 23.53
N VAL A 390 0.17 40.32 23.71
CA VAL A 390 -0.45 40.48 25.03
C VAL A 390 -1.10 39.16 25.41
N VAL A 391 -0.66 38.52 26.48
CA VAL A 391 -1.28 37.30 26.99
C VAL A 391 -2.22 37.66 28.14
N ASP A 392 -3.50 37.35 27.94
CA ASP A 392 -4.56 37.56 28.91
C ASP A 392 -5.08 36.23 29.46
N LEU A 393 -4.59 35.86 30.65
CA LEU A 393 -5.04 34.69 31.42
C LEU A 393 -6.04 35.05 32.53
N THR A 394 -6.60 36.27 32.55
CA THR A 394 -7.55 36.69 33.60
C THR A 394 -8.80 35.83 33.68
N GLY A 395 -9.23 35.25 32.56
CA GLY A 395 -10.32 34.27 32.49
C GLY A 395 -10.00 32.91 33.14
N GLY A 396 -8.79 32.73 33.67
CA GLY A 396 -8.29 31.49 34.25
C GLY A 396 -7.75 30.51 33.20
N VAL A 397 -6.82 29.66 33.64
CA VAL A 397 -6.27 28.55 32.85
C VAL A 397 -6.99 27.26 33.22
N PHE A 398 -7.72 26.68 32.27
CA PHE A 398 -8.59 25.52 32.51
C PHE A 398 -8.10 24.23 31.84
N ALA A 399 -7.16 24.33 30.90
CA ALA A 399 -6.59 23.19 30.19
C ALA A 399 -5.06 23.14 30.36
N GLY A 400 -4.51 21.92 30.48
CA GLY A 400 -3.07 21.74 30.53
C GLY A 400 -2.41 22.23 29.24
N GLY A 401 -1.21 22.79 29.37
CA GLY A 401 -0.45 23.34 28.25
C GLY A 401 -1.00 24.64 27.64
N GLN A 402 -2.15 25.16 28.07
CA GLN A 402 -2.72 26.41 27.54
C GLN A 402 -1.79 27.62 27.77
N THR A 403 -1.20 27.74 28.96
CA THR A 403 -0.18 28.77 29.26
C THR A 403 1.05 28.61 28.36
N TYR A 404 1.55 27.38 28.19
CA TYR A 404 2.67 27.10 27.29
C TYR A 404 2.35 27.53 25.86
N VAL A 405 1.16 27.18 25.36
CA VAL A 405 0.72 27.54 24.01
C VAL A 405 0.68 29.04 23.83
N ALA A 406 0.07 29.78 24.76
CA ALA A 406 -0.04 31.24 24.69
C ALA A 406 1.36 31.90 24.65
N LEU A 407 2.25 31.50 25.55
CA LEU A 407 3.60 32.07 25.64
C LEU A 407 4.47 31.69 24.42
N SER A 408 4.36 30.46 23.94
CA SER A 408 5.15 29.96 22.79
C SER A 408 4.81 30.62 21.45
N ARG A 409 3.77 31.47 21.40
CA ARG A 409 3.44 32.25 20.21
C ARG A 409 4.35 33.45 20.01
N CYS A 410 4.94 33.98 21.07
CA CYS A 410 5.85 35.11 20.96
C CYS A 410 7.24 34.64 20.49
N THR A 411 7.94 35.44 19.68
CA THR A 411 9.30 35.13 19.21
C THR A 411 10.37 35.41 20.26
N SER A 412 10.12 36.34 21.17
CA SER A 412 11.07 36.80 22.19
C SER A 412 10.37 37.12 23.51
N LEU A 413 11.12 37.12 24.62
CA LEU A 413 10.59 37.64 25.88
C LEU A 413 10.27 39.14 25.77
N GLU A 414 10.94 39.85 24.86
CA GLU A 414 10.79 41.29 24.73
C GLU A 414 9.48 41.75 24.11
N GLY A 415 8.93 40.94 23.21
CA GLY A 415 7.62 41.19 22.61
C GLY A 415 6.44 40.78 23.49
N LEU A 416 6.69 40.16 24.64
CA LEU A 416 5.66 39.61 25.51
C LEU A 416 5.20 40.64 26.54
N VAL A 417 3.88 40.75 26.72
CA VAL A 417 3.20 41.46 27.80
C VAL A 417 2.18 40.54 28.45
N LEU A 418 2.11 40.56 29.78
CA LEU A 418 1.18 39.75 30.57
C LEU A 418 0.16 40.65 31.28
N LYS A 419 -1.13 40.40 31.08
CA LYS A 419 -2.22 41.08 31.80
C LYS A 419 -2.45 40.55 33.22
N SER A 420 -1.98 39.34 33.49
CA SER A 420 -2.00 38.68 34.80
C SER A 420 -0.65 38.02 35.07
N LYS A 421 -0.22 37.96 36.35
CA LYS A 421 1.01 37.26 36.72
C LYS A 421 0.83 35.77 36.46
N VAL A 422 1.81 35.13 35.83
CA VAL A 422 1.85 33.68 35.67
C VAL A 422 2.37 33.08 36.97
N THR A 423 1.53 32.27 37.60
CA THR A 423 1.84 31.56 38.84
C THR A 423 2.07 30.07 38.58
N PRO A 424 2.64 29.31 39.53
CA PRO A 424 2.74 27.87 39.40
C PRO A 424 1.39 27.15 39.20
N HIS A 425 0.27 27.74 39.61
CA HIS A 425 -1.06 27.15 39.41
C HIS A 425 -1.52 27.20 37.95
N ASP A 426 -0.99 28.16 37.18
CA ASP A 426 -1.30 28.34 35.76
C ASP A 426 -0.48 27.39 34.87
N ILE A 427 0.48 26.66 35.46
CA ILE A 427 1.37 25.74 34.77
C ILE A 427 1.11 24.34 35.29
N PHE A 428 0.37 23.56 34.51
CA PHE A 428 0.16 22.17 34.82
C PHE A 428 0.19 21.33 33.55
N VAL A 429 0.78 20.15 33.70
CA VAL A 429 0.82 19.10 32.69
C VAL A 429 0.21 17.86 33.31
N ARG A 430 -0.66 17.19 32.57
CA ARG A 430 -1.31 15.95 33.01
C ARG A 430 -0.27 14.86 33.22
N LYS A 431 -0.42 14.06 34.27
CA LYS A 431 0.54 12.99 34.64
C LYS A 431 0.71 11.97 33.51
N GLU A 432 -0.36 11.73 32.77
CA GLU A 432 -0.45 10.83 31.63
C GLU A 432 0.49 11.29 30.49
N ILE A 433 0.58 12.60 30.23
CA ILE A 433 1.51 13.17 29.24
C ILE A 433 2.95 12.96 29.70
N VAL A 434 3.24 13.22 30.98
CA VAL A 434 4.59 13.04 31.54
C VAL A 434 5.03 11.58 31.44
N GLN A 435 4.17 10.64 31.81
CA GLN A 435 4.43 9.19 31.67
C GLN A 435 4.66 8.80 30.21
N PHE A 436 3.85 9.32 29.29
CA PHE A 436 4.01 9.05 27.87
C PHE A 436 5.31 9.64 27.29
N SER A 437 5.76 10.81 27.77
CA SER A 437 7.02 11.41 27.29
C SER A 437 8.28 10.66 27.68
N GLN A 438 8.24 9.81 28.71
CA GLN A 438 9.41 9.05 29.16
C GLN A 438 9.91 8.03 28.14
N ILE A 439 9.04 7.60 27.21
CA ILE A 439 9.39 6.63 26.17
C ILE A 439 9.82 7.29 24.85
N PHE A 440 9.84 8.63 24.77
CA PHE A 440 10.24 9.36 23.57
C PHE A 440 11.70 9.08 23.19
N ASN A 441 11.97 8.92 21.90
CA ASN A 441 13.31 8.64 21.37
C ASN A 441 13.97 7.39 21.99
N SER A 442 13.17 6.42 22.47
CA SER A 442 13.70 5.17 23.00
C SER A 442 14.41 4.37 21.90
N LYS A 443 15.74 4.30 21.98
CA LYS A 443 16.58 3.57 21.01
C LYS A 443 16.17 2.10 20.91
N GLU A 444 15.91 1.46 22.04
CA GLU A 444 15.49 0.06 22.09
C GLU A 444 14.19 -0.18 21.31
N LEU A 445 13.22 0.73 21.46
CA LEU A 445 11.92 0.63 20.81
C LEU A 445 12.03 0.90 19.30
N ILE A 446 12.81 1.90 18.89
CA ILE A 446 13.08 2.22 17.48
C ILE A 446 13.79 1.05 16.79
N GLU A 447 14.89 0.56 17.37
CA GLU A 447 15.65 -0.56 16.80
C GLU A 447 14.83 -1.84 16.74
N LYS A 448 14.05 -2.13 17.80
CA LYS A 448 13.15 -3.29 17.82
C LYS A 448 12.13 -3.22 16.69
N SER A 449 11.47 -2.07 16.51
CA SER A 449 10.51 -1.87 15.43
C SER A 449 11.12 -2.00 14.04
N LEU A 450 12.34 -1.49 13.82
CA LEU A 450 13.06 -1.66 12.56
C LEU A 450 13.38 -3.14 12.29
N ARG A 451 13.88 -3.87 13.30
CA ARG A 451 14.17 -5.31 13.18
C ARG A 451 12.91 -6.14 12.93
N GLU A 452 11.82 -5.84 13.63
CA GLU A 452 10.53 -6.52 13.45
C GLU A 452 9.99 -6.32 12.03
N SER A 453 10.08 -5.10 11.49
CA SER A 453 9.66 -4.82 10.13
C SER A 453 10.55 -5.47 9.06
N GLU A 454 11.86 -5.51 9.28
CA GLU A 454 12.78 -6.21 8.38
C GLU A 454 12.44 -7.71 8.33
N ALA A 455 12.14 -8.32 9.48
CA ALA A 455 11.69 -9.70 9.55
C ALA A 455 10.38 -9.93 8.78
N GLU A 456 9.40 -9.02 8.88
CA GLU A 456 8.13 -9.11 8.16
C GLU A 456 8.31 -9.09 6.63
N LEU A 457 9.19 -8.22 6.12
CA LEU A 457 9.53 -8.17 4.70
C LEU A 457 10.18 -9.48 4.23
N LEU A 458 11.10 -10.03 5.03
CA LEU A 458 11.76 -11.29 4.73
C LEU A 458 10.78 -12.49 4.77
N TYR A 459 9.86 -12.53 5.74
CA TYR A 459 8.80 -13.55 5.78
C TYR A 459 7.87 -13.46 4.57
N ALA A 460 7.49 -12.26 4.14
CA ALA A 460 6.66 -12.05 2.96
C ALA A 460 7.37 -12.51 1.68
N ARG A 461 8.66 -12.18 1.53
CA ARG A 461 9.51 -12.64 0.43
C ARG A 461 9.63 -14.17 0.42
N ALA A 462 9.91 -14.78 1.57
CA ALA A 462 9.98 -16.23 1.71
C ALA A 462 8.69 -16.93 1.27
N ALA A 463 7.53 -16.42 1.70
CA ALA A 463 6.24 -16.95 1.31
C ALA A 463 5.96 -16.80 -0.20
N HIS A 464 6.34 -15.66 -0.78
CA HIS A 464 6.21 -15.40 -2.21
C HIS A 464 7.06 -16.38 -3.04
N ASP A 465 8.34 -16.53 -2.69
CA ASP A 465 9.29 -17.38 -3.42
C ASP A 465 8.92 -18.87 -3.28
N PHE A 466 8.44 -19.29 -2.10
CA PHE A 466 7.89 -20.62 -1.89
C PHE A 466 6.72 -20.91 -2.84
N ASN A 467 5.77 -19.96 -2.97
CA ASN A 467 4.62 -20.15 -3.84
C ASN A 467 4.99 -20.19 -5.33
N ARG A 468 6.11 -19.56 -5.74
CA ARG A 468 6.66 -19.65 -7.10
C ARG A 468 7.53 -20.88 -7.35
N GLY A 469 7.80 -21.69 -6.32
CA GLY A 469 8.66 -22.86 -6.41
C GLY A 469 10.17 -22.56 -6.33
N ASN A 470 10.56 -21.32 -6.06
CA ASN A 470 11.97 -20.95 -5.87
C ASN A 470 12.40 -21.25 -4.43
N MET A 471 12.67 -22.53 -4.15
CA MET A 471 12.89 -23.02 -2.79
C MET A 471 14.18 -22.50 -2.15
N LYS A 472 15.23 -22.23 -2.94
CA LYS A 472 16.50 -21.70 -2.42
C LYS A 472 16.29 -20.34 -1.76
N ASP A 473 15.78 -19.38 -2.53
CA ASP A 473 15.56 -18.01 -2.08
C ASP A 473 14.49 -17.94 -0.97
N ALA A 474 13.49 -18.83 -1.04
CA ALA A 474 12.49 -18.96 0.01
C ALA A 474 13.10 -19.37 1.36
N VAL A 475 13.99 -20.38 1.37
CA VAL A 475 14.65 -20.84 2.60
C VAL A 475 15.66 -19.83 3.11
N GLU A 476 16.45 -19.21 2.24
CA GLU A 476 17.42 -18.17 2.63
C GLU A 476 16.71 -16.96 3.26
N SER A 477 15.65 -16.46 2.63
CA SER A 477 14.83 -15.35 3.17
C SER A 477 14.17 -15.73 4.50
N PHE A 478 13.68 -16.96 4.62
CA PHE A 478 13.07 -17.46 5.85
C PHE A 478 14.06 -17.58 7.00
N ALA A 479 15.27 -18.08 6.75
CA ALA A 479 16.32 -18.20 7.75
C ALA A 479 16.77 -16.83 8.27
N LEU A 480 16.94 -15.85 7.36
CA LEU A 480 17.23 -14.46 7.72
C LEU A 480 16.10 -13.86 8.57
N ALA A 481 14.84 -14.12 8.22
CA ALA A 481 13.68 -13.65 8.97
C ALA A 481 13.66 -14.19 10.41
N ILE A 482 13.94 -15.50 10.60
CA ILE A 482 14.00 -16.13 11.92
C ILE A 482 15.12 -15.51 12.77
N GLY A 483 16.28 -15.23 12.19
CA GLY A 483 17.40 -14.59 12.88
C GLY A 483 17.05 -13.19 13.42
N LYS A 484 16.08 -12.50 12.80
CA LYS A 484 15.60 -11.18 13.22
C LYS A 484 14.43 -11.28 14.20
N ARG A 485 13.45 -12.14 13.91
CA ARG A 485 12.27 -12.38 14.75
C ARG A 485 11.81 -13.83 14.60
N ASN A 486 12.14 -14.67 15.57
CA ASN A 486 11.69 -16.06 15.56
C ASN A 486 10.19 -16.18 15.87
N GLU A 487 9.40 -16.63 14.91
CA GLU A 487 7.97 -16.89 15.09
C GLU A 487 7.60 -18.37 15.06
N MET A 488 8.59 -19.27 15.07
CA MET A 488 8.36 -20.71 14.90
C MET A 488 7.54 -21.35 16.03
N ASP A 489 7.53 -20.74 17.21
CA ASP A 489 6.74 -21.22 18.35
C ASP A 489 5.26 -20.87 18.20
N LYS A 490 4.88 -19.95 17.28
CA LYS A 490 3.49 -19.57 17.09
C LYS A 490 2.72 -20.72 16.42
N PRO A 491 1.61 -21.22 17.03
CA PRO A 491 0.83 -22.32 16.47
C PRO A 491 0.31 -22.06 15.06
N LEU A 492 0.00 -20.80 14.73
CA LEU A 492 -0.46 -20.41 13.40
C LEU A 492 0.62 -20.58 12.32
N VAL A 493 1.87 -20.24 12.64
CA VAL A 493 3.01 -20.40 11.73
C VAL A 493 3.29 -21.89 11.51
N GLN A 494 3.31 -22.68 12.59
CA GLN A 494 3.47 -24.14 12.50
C GLN A 494 2.34 -24.80 11.69
N ARG A 495 1.09 -24.36 11.88
CA ARG A 495 -0.06 -24.87 11.12
C ARG A 495 0.05 -24.54 9.64
N LEU A 496 0.46 -23.32 9.28
CA LEU A 496 0.67 -22.91 7.90
C LEU A 496 1.77 -23.75 7.24
N LEU A 497 2.92 -23.88 7.91
CA LEU A 497 4.06 -24.65 7.43
C LEU A 497 3.69 -26.12 7.23
N ARG A 498 3.01 -26.74 8.23
CA ARG A 498 2.48 -28.10 8.12
C ARG A 498 1.53 -28.25 6.95
N SER A 499 0.60 -27.33 6.76
CA SER A 499 -0.37 -27.37 5.65
C SER A 499 0.33 -27.29 4.29
N LYS A 500 1.33 -26.42 4.14
CA LYS A 500 2.11 -26.27 2.90
C LYS A 500 2.92 -27.52 2.59
N LEU A 501 3.62 -28.08 3.58
CA LEU A 501 4.38 -29.32 3.41
C LEU A 501 3.48 -30.53 3.13
N GLN A 502 2.33 -30.62 3.82
CA GLN A 502 1.38 -31.71 3.58
C GLN A 502 0.82 -31.65 2.17
N ARG A 503 0.52 -30.46 1.65
CA ARG A 503 0.08 -30.29 0.26
C ARG A 503 1.13 -30.81 -0.74
N MET A 504 2.42 -30.57 -0.50
CA MET A 504 3.49 -31.12 -1.34
C MET A 504 3.53 -32.65 -1.29
N ASN A 505 3.34 -33.25 -0.11
CA ASN A 505 3.28 -34.70 0.03
C ASN A 505 2.08 -35.31 -0.70
N THR A 506 0.90 -34.69 -0.55
CA THR A 506 -0.31 -35.12 -1.25
C THR A 506 -0.16 -35.02 -2.77
N GLN A 507 0.39 -33.91 -3.27
CA GLN A 507 0.65 -33.75 -4.71
C GLN A 507 1.65 -34.78 -5.24
N ARG A 508 2.70 -35.11 -4.48
CA ARG A 508 3.65 -36.17 -4.86
C ARG A 508 2.98 -37.54 -4.96
N GLN A 509 2.09 -37.87 -4.03
CA GLN A 509 1.32 -39.12 -4.06
C GLN A 509 0.34 -39.16 -5.24
N GLU A 510 -0.35 -38.06 -5.51
CA GLU A 510 -1.28 -37.94 -6.63
C GLU A 510 -0.57 -38.07 -7.97
N ILE A 511 0.58 -37.41 -8.14
CA ILE A 511 1.43 -37.57 -9.34
C ILE A 511 1.85 -39.03 -9.52
N LYS A 512 2.21 -39.73 -8.44
CA LYS A 512 2.57 -41.15 -8.50
C LYS A 512 1.38 -41.99 -8.97
N LYS A 513 0.20 -41.80 -8.37
CA LYS A 513 -1.03 -42.52 -8.71
C LYS A 513 -1.44 -42.27 -10.17
N LEU A 514 -1.42 -41.02 -10.62
CA LEU A 514 -1.75 -40.65 -12.00
C LEU A 514 -0.77 -41.27 -13.01
N LYS A 515 0.51 -41.40 -12.66
CA LYS A 515 1.48 -42.11 -13.51
C LYS A 515 1.17 -43.60 -13.60
N GLU A 516 0.78 -44.23 -12.49
CA GLU A 516 0.37 -45.64 -12.47
C GLU A 516 -0.91 -45.88 -13.27
N GLU A 517 -1.92 -45.01 -13.12
CA GLU A 517 -3.17 -45.05 -13.90
C GLU A 517 -2.91 -44.85 -15.40
N LEU A 518 -2.06 -43.88 -15.75
CA LEU A 518 -1.68 -43.63 -17.13
C LEU A 518 -0.91 -44.81 -17.74
N TYR A 519 -0.06 -45.47 -16.96
CA TYR A 519 0.62 -46.69 -17.39
C TYR A 519 -0.36 -47.83 -17.62
N ALA A 520 -1.29 -48.08 -16.68
CA ALA A 520 -2.32 -49.11 -16.83
C ALA A 520 -3.22 -48.86 -18.05
N GLN A 521 -3.64 -47.61 -18.28
CA GLN A 521 -4.41 -47.24 -19.47
C GLN A 521 -3.63 -47.51 -20.77
N ARG A 522 -2.32 -47.24 -20.80
CA ARG A 522 -1.47 -47.54 -21.96
C ARG A 522 -1.39 -49.04 -22.24
N GLU A 523 -1.28 -49.88 -21.22
CA GLU A 523 -1.27 -51.34 -21.40
C GLU A 523 -2.63 -51.85 -21.91
N ILE A 524 -3.76 -51.35 -21.39
CA ILE A 524 -5.10 -51.70 -21.90
C ILE A 524 -5.26 -51.28 -23.36
N LEU A 525 -4.81 -50.08 -23.74
CA LEU A 525 -4.86 -49.62 -25.12
C LEU A 525 -4.02 -50.49 -26.06
N LYS A 526 -2.89 -51.01 -25.56
CA LYS A 526 -2.03 -51.95 -26.28
C LYS A 526 -2.71 -53.32 -26.47
N GLU A 527 -3.42 -53.82 -25.46
CA GLU A 527 -4.24 -55.04 -25.58
C GLU A 527 -5.36 -54.87 -26.61
N TYR A 528 -6.11 -53.76 -26.57
CA TYR A 528 -7.12 -53.50 -27.60
C TYR A 528 -6.51 -53.35 -29.00
N ALA A 529 -5.34 -52.73 -29.10
CA ALA A 529 -4.63 -52.69 -30.37
C ALA A 529 -4.26 -54.10 -30.87
N HIS A 530 -3.90 -55.02 -29.97
CA HIS A 530 -3.69 -56.44 -30.28
C HIS A 530 -4.94 -57.12 -30.83
N GLU A 531 -6.09 -56.93 -30.19
CA GLU A 531 -7.37 -57.49 -30.66
C GLU A 531 -7.76 -56.98 -32.04
N TYR A 532 -7.65 -55.66 -32.30
CA TYR A 532 -7.91 -55.10 -33.63
C TYR A 532 -6.91 -55.60 -34.68
N TYR A 533 -5.66 -55.82 -34.30
CA TYR A 533 -4.67 -56.45 -35.16
C TYR A 533 -5.06 -57.89 -35.53
N LEU A 534 -5.52 -58.69 -34.56
CA LEU A 534 -5.99 -60.06 -34.80
C LEU A 534 -7.23 -60.07 -35.70
N MET A 535 -8.22 -59.21 -35.43
CA MET A 535 -9.41 -59.04 -36.27
C MET A 535 -9.04 -58.66 -37.70
N GLY A 536 -8.10 -57.74 -37.89
CA GLY A 536 -7.58 -57.38 -39.21
C GLY A 536 -7.00 -58.59 -39.95
N ASN A 537 -6.23 -59.44 -39.26
CA ASN A 537 -5.70 -60.67 -39.85
C ASN A 537 -6.82 -61.67 -40.21
N GLU A 538 -7.87 -61.77 -39.42
CA GLU A 538 -9.03 -62.62 -39.73
C GLU A 538 -9.81 -62.11 -40.95
N CYS A 539 -9.97 -60.79 -41.10
CA CYS A 539 -10.59 -60.21 -42.29
C CYS A 539 -9.82 -60.54 -43.58
N VAL A 540 -8.48 -60.51 -43.52
CA VAL A 540 -7.63 -60.94 -44.65
C VAL A 540 -7.77 -62.43 -44.93
N THR A 541 -7.75 -63.28 -43.89
CA THR A 541 -7.58 -64.73 -44.08
C THR A 541 -8.89 -65.51 -44.23
N LYS A 542 -9.95 -65.13 -43.49
CA LYS A 542 -11.24 -65.83 -43.46
C LYS A 542 -12.31 -65.14 -44.28
N ALA A 543 -12.39 -63.81 -44.21
CA ALA A 543 -13.45 -63.04 -44.89
C ALA A 543 -13.07 -62.57 -46.30
N ASN A 544 -11.77 -62.58 -46.62
CA ASN A 544 -11.20 -62.04 -47.86
C ASN A 544 -11.64 -60.60 -48.16
N ASP A 545 -11.77 -59.78 -47.11
CA ASP A 545 -12.14 -58.35 -47.20
C ASP A 545 -10.95 -57.48 -46.78
N PRO A 546 -10.13 -57.00 -47.74
CA PRO A 546 -8.95 -56.21 -47.45
C PRO A 546 -9.29 -54.81 -46.90
N ASN A 547 -10.44 -54.24 -47.26
CA ASN A 547 -10.85 -52.92 -46.77
C ASN A 547 -11.25 -52.97 -45.29
N ALA A 548 -11.96 -54.02 -44.88
CA ALA A 548 -12.25 -54.27 -43.47
C ALA A 548 -10.98 -54.54 -42.65
N ALA A 549 -10.00 -55.24 -43.23
CA ALA A 549 -8.70 -55.47 -42.60
C ALA A 549 -7.92 -54.17 -42.37
N LEU A 550 -7.85 -53.29 -43.37
CA LEU A 550 -7.16 -51.99 -43.25
C LEU A 550 -7.78 -51.10 -42.18
N ARG A 551 -9.11 -51.03 -42.11
CA ARG A 551 -9.81 -50.29 -41.03
C ARG A 551 -9.47 -50.83 -39.65
N SER A 552 -9.32 -52.15 -39.52
CA SER A 552 -8.96 -52.80 -38.26
C SER A 552 -7.51 -52.51 -37.88
N PHE A 553 -6.57 -52.56 -38.83
CA PHE A 553 -5.18 -52.17 -38.59
C PHE A 553 -5.05 -50.67 -38.27
N ASP A 554 -5.79 -49.79 -38.95
CA ASP A 554 -5.83 -48.36 -38.63
C ASP A 554 -6.34 -48.10 -37.23
N LYS A 555 -7.35 -48.86 -36.80
CA LYS A 555 -7.87 -48.78 -35.44
C LYS A 555 -6.83 -49.25 -34.42
N ALA A 556 -6.11 -50.34 -34.69
CA ALA A 556 -5.01 -50.81 -33.84
C ALA A 556 -3.91 -49.75 -33.71
N LEU A 557 -3.49 -49.15 -34.83
CA LEU A 557 -2.44 -48.13 -34.86
C LEU A 557 -2.86 -46.80 -34.24
N LYS A 558 -4.16 -46.45 -34.29
CA LYS A 558 -4.70 -45.30 -33.56
C LYS A 558 -4.63 -45.49 -32.04
N LEU A 559 -4.78 -46.73 -31.56
CA LEU A 559 -4.73 -47.07 -30.14
C LEU A 559 -3.28 -47.24 -29.65
N TYR A 560 -2.42 -47.86 -30.47
CA TYR A 560 -1.00 -48.04 -30.17
C TYR A 560 -0.15 -47.80 -31.44
N PRO A 561 0.31 -46.55 -31.67
CA PRO A 561 1.06 -46.19 -32.88
C PRO A 561 2.40 -46.91 -33.04
N GLU A 562 3.00 -47.37 -31.95
CA GLU A 562 4.26 -48.12 -31.96
C GLU A 562 4.08 -49.61 -32.30
N TYR A 563 2.88 -50.03 -32.70
CA TYR A 563 2.60 -51.42 -33.02
C TYR A 563 3.17 -51.86 -34.39
N VAL A 564 4.42 -52.31 -34.37
CA VAL A 564 5.18 -52.72 -35.57
C VAL A 564 4.45 -53.76 -36.43
N ASP A 565 3.93 -54.85 -35.84
CA ASP A 565 3.28 -55.90 -36.63
C ASP A 565 2.01 -55.40 -37.35
N ALA A 566 1.27 -54.46 -36.76
CA ALA A 566 0.10 -53.85 -37.40
C ALA A 566 0.49 -52.97 -38.59
N TRP A 567 1.57 -52.19 -38.46
CA TRP A 567 2.14 -51.44 -39.60
C TRP A 567 2.60 -52.37 -40.74
N VAL A 568 3.28 -53.48 -40.40
CA VAL A 568 3.71 -54.46 -41.39
C VAL A 568 2.50 -55.09 -42.10
N ARG A 569 1.50 -55.56 -41.34
CA ARG A 569 0.30 -56.19 -41.93
C ARG A 569 -0.49 -55.22 -42.79
N LYS A 570 -0.68 -53.96 -42.33
CA LYS A 570 -1.30 -52.90 -43.13
C LYS A 570 -0.55 -52.72 -44.47
N GLY A 571 0.78 -52.62 -44.42
CA GLY A 571 1.61 -52.50 -45.62
C GLY A 571 1.49 -53.69 -46.58
N VAL A 572 1.47 -54.93 -46.06
CA VAL A 572 1.25 -56.11 -46.90
C VAL A 572 -0.14 -56.10 -47.55
N THR A 573 -1.20 -55.81 -46.78
CA THR A 573 -2.56 -55.76 -47.32
C THR A 573 -2.73 -54.68 -48.39
N LEU A 574 -2.09 -53.51 -48.22
CA LEU A 574 -2.07 -52.45 -49.24
C LEU A 574 -1.33 -52.88 -50.52
N LEU A 575 -0.20 -53.59 -50.38
CA LEU A 575 0.47 -54.18 -51.54
C LEU A 575 -0.44 -55.16 -52.27
N ASP A 576 -1.15 -56.02 -51.54
CA ASP A 576 -1.99 -57.06 -52.15
C ASP A 576 -3.18 -56.48 -52.94
N ILE A 577 -3.70 -55.30 -52.56
CA ILE A 577 -4.75 -54.59 -53.31
C ILE A 577 -4.23 -53.61 -54.37
N GLY A 578 -2.91 -53.45 -54.50
CA GLY A 578 -2.27 -52.61 -55.52
C GLY A 578 -1.95 -51.16 -55.10
N GLU A 579 -2.25 -50.77 -53.86
CA GLU A 579 -1.98 -49.44 -53.31
C GLU A 579 -0.52 -49.33 -52.82
N THR A 580 0.42 -49.28 -53.76
CA THR A 580 1.86 -49.39 -53.49
C THR A 580 2.45 -48.20 -52.73
N TYR A 581 1.93 -46.99 -52.95
CA TYR A 581 2.40 -45.78 -52.24
C TYR A 581 2.06 -45.83 -50.74
N ASP A 582 0.81 -46.10 -50.39
CA ASP A 582 0.40 -46.17 -48.98
C ASP A 582 1.05 -47.36 -48.26
N ALA A 583 1.31 -48.46 -48.99
CA ALA A 583 2.08 -49.58 -48.47
C ALA A 583 3.51 -49.17 -48.08
N GLN A 584 4.17 -48.38 -48.91
CA GLN A 584 5.51 -47.85 -48.65
C GLN A 584 5.52 -46.99 -47.37
N VAL A 585 4.52 -46.11 -47.20
CA VAL A 585 4.39 -45.27 -46.00
C VAL A 585 4.25 -46.13 -44.74
N ALA A 586 3.37 -47.13 -44.77
CA ALA A 586 3.15 -48.02 -43.63
C ALA A 586 4.41 -48.83 -43.28
N LEU A 587 5.12 -49.35 -44.29
CA LEU A 587 6.34 -50.15 -44.11
C LEU A 587 7.54 -49.29 -43.69
N ASN A 588 7.59 -48.01 -44.09
CA ASN A 588 8.58 -47.06 -43.61
C ASN A 588 8.46 -46.83 -42.11
N GLU A 589 7.24 -46.58 -41.62
CA GLU A 589 7.00 -46.45 -40.17
C GLU A 589 7.30 -47.76 -39.43
N ALA A 590 6.99 -48.93 -40.01
CA ALA A 590 7.36 -50.22 -39.42
C ALA A 590 8.88 -50.39 -39.24
N VAL A 591 9.68 -50.04 -40.25
CA VAL A 591 11.16 -50.15 -40.18
C VAL A 591 11.75 -49.07 -39.28
N LYS A 592 11.15 -47.88 -39.22
CA LYS A 592 11.56 -46.81 -38.31
C LYS A 592 11.35 -47.21 -36.84
N LEU A 593 10.21 -47.83 -36.53
CA LEU A 593 9.90 -48.34 -35.19
C LEU A 593 10.71 -49.58 -34.82
N SER A 594 10.99 -50.47 -35.78
CA SER A 594 11.82 -51.66 -35.57
C SER A 594 12.79 -51.90 -36.72
N PRO A 595 13.99 -51.28 -36.68
CA PRO A 595 14.98 -51.40 -37.75
C PRO A 595 15.54 -52.81 -37.96
N LEU A 596 15.36 -53.73 -37.01
CA LEU A 596 15.82 -55.12 -37.08
C LEU A 596 14.68 -56.10 -37.37
N SER A 597 13.47 -55.61 -37.68
CA SER A 597 12.34 -56.48 -38.04
C SER A 597 12.52 -57.06 -39.45
N PHE A 598 12.75 -58.38 -39.52
CA PHE A 598 12.80 -59.11 -40.79
C PHE A 598 11.55 -58.85 -41.65
N LYS A 599 10.36 -58.98 -41.06
CA LYS A 599 9.10 -58.83 -41.80
C LYS A 599 8.92 -57.41 -42.35
N ALA A 600 9.34 -56.38 -41.60
CA ALA A 600 9.23 -55.00 -42.05
C ALA A 600 10.17 -54.74 -43.25
N ARG A 601 11.45 -55.12 -43.13
CA ARG A 601 12.43 -54.94 -44.21
C ARG A 601 12.13 -55.79 -45.44
N TYR A 602 11.78 -57.06 -45.25
CA TYR A 602 11.42 -57.98 -46.33
C TYR A 602 10.23 -57.45 -47.15
N ASN A 603 9.15 -57.03 -46.47
CA ASN A 603 7.97 -56.52 -47.18
C ASN A 603 8.20 -55.13 -47.78
N ARG A 604 9.04 -54.28 -47.16
CA ARG A 604 9.43 -52.99 -47.75
C ARG A 604 10.32 -53.16 -48.98
N GLY A 605 11.25 -54.11 -48.96
CA GLY A 605 12.03 -54.51 -50.13
C GLY A 605 11.15 -55.00 -51.28
N LYS A 606 10.14 -55.84 -50.99
CA LYS A 606 9.12 -56.22 -51.99
C LYS A 606 8.31 -55.03 -52.52
N CYS A 607 7.97 -54.07 -51.64
CA CYS A 607 7.29 -52.84 -52.04
C CYS A 607 8.15 -52.03 -53.02
N TYR A 608 9.44 -51.84 -52.70
CA TYR A 608 10.39 -51.14 -53.55
C TYR A 608 10.59 -51.80 -54.91
N LEU A 609 10.65 -53.14 -54.97
CA LEU A 609 10.66 -53.90 -56.23
C LEU A 609 9.46 -53.57 -57.12
N ARG A 610 8.24 -53.58 -56.55
CA ARG A 610 7.02 -53.25 -57.29
C ARG A 610 6.99 -51.79 -57.77
N MET A 611 7.61 -50.87 -57.03
CA MET A 611 7.74 -49.46 -57.38
C MET A 611 8.95 -49.16 -58.29
N LYS A 612 9.76 -50.17 -58.64
CA LYS A 612 10.98 -50.06 -59.44
C LYS A 612 12.12 -49.25 -58.79
N TYR A 613 12.12 -49.15 -57.47
CA TYR A 613 13.22 -48.59 -56.66
C TYR A 613 14.21 -49.70 -56.31
N TYR A 614 14.98 -50.14 -57.30
CA TYR A 614 15.76 -51.37 -57.21
C TYR A 614 16.94 -51.28 -56.24
N GLU A 615 17.62 -50.14 -56.15
CA GLU A 615 18.74 -49.94 -55.22
C GLU A 615 18.28 -50.00 -53.75
N GLU A 616 17.17 -49.34 -53.42
CA GLU A 616 16.56 -49.38 -52.09
C GLU A 616 16.00 -50.77 -51.76
N ALA A 617 15.48 -51.48 -52.76
CA ALA A 617 15.05 -52.87 -52.61
C ALA A 617 16.23 -53.79 -52.23
N VAL A 618 17.36 -53.69 -52.92
CA VAL A 618 18.59 -54.43 -52.58
C VAL A 618 19.00 -54.15 -51.14
N ALA A 619 19.07 -52.87 -50.74
CA ALA A 619 19.52 -52.48 -49.40
C ALA A 619 18.65 -53.06 -48.27
N ASP A 620 17.33 -53.12 -48.45
CA ASP A 620 16.43 -53.71 -47.46
C ASP A 620 16.39 -55.23 -47.50
N LEU A 621 16.49 -55.85 -48.68
CA LEU A 621 16.48 -57.30 -48.85
C LEU A 621 17.80 -57.92 -48.38
N GLN A 622 18.94 -57.27 -48.59
CA GLN A 622 20.23 -57.66 -47.99
C GLN A 622 20.14 -57.70 -46.46
N LYS A 623 19.55 -56.65 -45.85
CA LYS A 623 19.35 -56.60 -44.40
C LYS A 623 18.31 -57.62 -43.94
N ALA A 624 17.28 -57.92 -44.73
CA ALA A 624 16.33 -58.98 -44.42
C ALA A 624 17.01 -60.36 -44.44
N VAL A 625 17.83 -60.64 -45.45
CA VAL A 625 18.61 -61.87 -45.57
C VAL A 625 19.63 -62.00 -44.44
N SER A 626 20.30 -60.92 -44.05
CA SER A 626 21.23 -60.99 -42.91
C SER A 626 20.53 -61.28 -41.58
N ILE A 627 19.28 -60.82 -41.40
CA ILE A 627 18.46 -61.14 -40.21
C ILE A 627 17.93 -62.59 -40.25
N LYS A 628 17.50 -63.10 -41.42
CA LYS A 628 17.05 -64.49 -41.60
C LYS A 628 17.69 -65.13 -42.84
N PRO A 629 18.91 -65.68 -42.71
CA PRO A 629 19.68 -66.20 -43.85
C PRO A 629 19.16 -67.52 -44.43
N LYS A 630 18.21 -68.19 -43.75
CA LYS A 630 17.59 -69.45 -44.22
C LYS A 630 16.22 -69.23 -44.88
N HIS A 631 15.89 -68.00 -45.27
CA HIS A 631 14.59 -67.68 -45.86
C HIS A 631 14.67 -67.64 -47.40
N ALA A 632 14.32 -68.74 -48.06
CA ALA A 632 14.44 -68.90 -49.52
C ALA A 632 13.83 -67.74 -50.32
N SER A 633 12.58 -67.35 -50.04
CA SER A 633 11.93 -66.25 -50.78
C SER A 633 12.61 -64.89 -50.57
N ALA A 634 13.36 -64.69 -49.49
CA ALA A 634 14.11 -63.43 -49.30
C ALA A 634 15.34 -63.39 -50.20
N HIS A 635 15.99 -64.53 -50.41
CA HIS A 635 17.05 -64.68 -51.39
C HIS A 635 16.53 -64.57 -52.83
N GLU A 636 15.33 -65.08 -53.14
CA GLU A 636 14.71 -64.91 -54.46
C GLU A 636 14.41 -63.44 -54.78
N TYR A 637 13.74 -62.72 -53.88
CA TYR A 637 13.47 -61.31 -54.09
C TYR A 637 14.77 -60.49 -54.15
N LEU A 638 15.81 -60.89 -53.40
CA LEU A 638 17.12 -60.24 -53.49
C LEU A 638 17.80 -60.51 -54.83
N ALA A 639 17.74 -61.74 -55.35
CA ALA A 639 18.23 -62.10 -56.67
C ALA A 639 17.48 -61.34 -57.77
N GLU A 640 16.15 -61.23 -57.66
CA GLU A 640 15.32 -60.42 -58.54
C GLU A 640 15.73 -58.94 -58.52
N ALA A 641 15.97 -58.37 -57.33
CA ALA A 641 16.46 -57.00 -57.20
C ALA A 641 17.82 -56.80 -57.88
N TYR A 642 18.75 -57.75 -57.72
CA TYR A 642 20.07 -57.70 -58.35
C TYR A 642 20.01 -57.79 -59.88
N ARG A 643 19.12 -58.60 -60.46
CA ARG A 643 18.90 -58.63 -61.93
C ARG A 643 18.47 -57.28 -62.45
N PHE A 644 17.60 -56.57 -61.73
CA PHE A 644 17.14 -55.23 -62.15
C PHE A 644 18.20 -54.12 -61.98
N VAL A 645 19.19 -54.31 -61.09
CA VAL A 645 20.34 -53.39 -60.93
C VAL A 645 21.50 -53.73 -61.88
N GLY A 646 21.49 -54.92 -62.51
CA GLY A 646 22.51 -55.37 -63.47
C GLY A 646 23.64 -56.21 -62.87
N GLU A 647 23.49 -56.67 -61.62
CA GLU A 647 24.49 -57.47 -60.88
C GLU A 647 24.20 -58.97 -61.05
N GLU A 648 24.40 -59.50 -62.27
CA GLU A 648 24.00 -60.87 -62.65
C GLU A 648 24.71 -61.98 -61.84
N GLU A 649 25.98 -61.79 -61.47
CA GLU A 649 26.72 -62.78 -60.67
C GLU A 649 26.10 -62.93 -59.27
N LEU A 650 25.79 -61.81 -58.60
CA LEU A 650 25.16 -61.81 -57.28
C LEU A 650 23.71 -62.31 -57.34
N ALA A 651 23.01 -62.02 -58.45
CA ALA A 651 21.68 -62.55 -58.69
C ALA A 651 21.69 -64.08 -58.79
N GLN A 652 22.62 -64.67 -59.56
CA GLN A 652 22.74 -66.12 -59.68
C GLN A 652 23.12 -66.77 -58.35
N GLN A 653 24.08 -66.20 -57.62
CA GLN A 653 24.47 -66.70 -56.30
C GLN A 653 23.29 -66.78 -55.32
N HIS A 654 22.48 -65.73 -55.22
CA HIS A 654 21.31 -65.74 -54.33
C HIS A 654 20.17 -66.63 -54.85
N GLN A 655 20.04 -66.80 -56.17
CA GLN A 655 19.11 -67.76 -56.77
C GLN A 655 19.48 -69.20 -56.38
N ASP A 656 20.75 -69.58 -56.52
CA ASP A 656 21.26 -70.91 -56.15
C ASP A 656 21.06 -71.19 -54.65
N ILE A 657 21.31 -70.18 -53.80
CA ILE A 657 21.04 -70.26 -52.36
C ILE A 657 19.55 -70.49 -52.10
N ALA A 658 18.66 -69.77 -52.78
CA ALA A 658 17.22 -69.95 -52.61
C ALA A 658 16.74 -71.36 -53.00
N ASP A 659 17.25 -71.88 -54.12
CA ASP A 659 16.89 -73.21 -54.62
C ASP A 659 17.39 -74.31 -53.68
N SER A 660 18.64 -74.21 -53.20
CA SER A 660 19.18 -75.13 -52.17
C SER A 660 18.40 -75.10 -50.85
N LEU A 661 17.89 -73.93 -50.44
CA LEU A 661 17.08 -73.79 -49.23
C LEU A 661 15.65 -74.36 -49.41
N ARG A 662 15.15 -74.46 -50.65
CA ARG A 662 13.86 -75.09 -50.96
C ARG A 662 13.98 -76.61 -51.00
N GLU A 663 15.04 -77.15 -51.61
CA GLU A 663 15.30 -78.58 -51.68
C GLU A 663 15.47 -79.20 -50.29
N ASN A 664 16.22 -78.52 -49.40
CA ASN A 664 16.43 -78.94 -48.01
C ASN A 664 15.17 -78.84 -47.10
N ARG A 665 14.05 -78.30 -47.60
CA ARG A 665 12.79 -78.15 -46.85
C ARG A 665 11.77 -79.25 -47.15
N ASN A 666 12.03 -80.05 -48.20
CA ASN A 666 11.19 -81.15 -48.67
C ASN A 666 11.72 -82.54 -48.23
N ILE A 667 12.70 -82.55 -47.33
CA ILE A 667 13.25 -83.70 -46.59
C ILE A 667 13.00 -83.40 -45.10
#